data_AF-A0A1G1MLY4-F1
#
_entry.id   AF-A0A1G1MLY4-F1
#
_cell.length_a   1.000
_cell.length_b   1.000
_cell.length_c   1.000
_cell.angle_alpha   90.00
_cell.angle_beta   90.00
_cell.angle_gamma   90.00
#
_symmetry.space_group_name_H-M   'P 1'
#
loop_
_entity.id
_entity.type
_entity.pdbx_description
1 polymer ?
#
loop_
_entity_poly.entity_id
_entity_poly.type
_entity_poly.pdbx_seq_one_letter_code
_entity_poly.pdbx_strand_id
1 'polypeptide(L)'
;MRRRNYPGEERRQYLRLDSVFPVEFRLVSKEGDKDLSGWIQGFTNNIAKGGLCLSVNNLSPDLVNTIKDPGVRLALRLELPIFKNAVTSQSKVTWISRDSKSINKYIIGLTYEHIDPLQNSKIMRFARTKKLFAPAAISTILVLCLGFAVNSVINFHLIQGNTALITKLVNVLKESGAAKQEMMGIENEKQDLQTKIQALQLQIQNIEDEKRNIEGREKHELALGWQKIEESNKFIEQLLKEKSSLVEQLIAVQHKGNLVSGELLRLDKKKTRLEKANLDKMYSWLKVHQNPRTGLVLSFEGDSDIADWAFTYDQALVAQAFTNFGDFDRARKIFTFFQMHAKRDKGLFFNAYYCSEGAPAEFVLQSGPNIWLGIAIMQYTKKTNEINFIPLAEEIAASIMELQKQDKDAGIAGGPDIDWYSTEHNLDAYAFFNMLYKVTSKAPYREASERVLNWLVGHTYDRRDLPVKRGKGDSTIATDTYAWSVASIGPVKLQDLGMDPDKIMEFAEKNCVVEVSYVRPEGETLKIKGFDFAAKTHLARGGVVSSEWSAQMIMAFKIMADYYDKKNLAAKALAYAQKADEYLSELSKMIISSPSPSGQGESCLAYATQEYVDTGHGWFTPKGSSTGSLAGTTYALFAYYNYNPLELKE
;
A
#
# COMPACT_ATOMS: atom_id res chain seq x y z
N MET A 1 45.47 19.77 6.23
CA MET A 1 46.68 19.19 6.87
C MET A 1 47.92 19.97 6.40
N ARG A 2 48.65 20.63 7.31
CA ARG A 2 49.88 21.39 7.00
C ARG A 2 51.01 20.43 6.54
N ARG A 3 51.50 20.57 5.31
CA ARG A 3 52.72 19.90 4.83
C ARG A 3 53.92 20.43 5.63
N ARG A 4 54.59 19.55 6.39
CA ARG A 4 55.87 19.85 7.05
C ARG A 4 56.98 19.78 5.99
N ASN A 5 57.62 20.92 5.72
CA ASN A 5 58.82 20.99 4.88
C ASN A 5 60.00 20.33 5.60
N TYR A 6 60.57 19.29 5.00
CA TYR A 6 61.87 18.72 5.38
C TYR A 6 62.94 19.31 4.45
N PRO A 7 64.15 19.67 4.94
CA PRO A 7 65.20 20.22 4.09
C PRO A 7 65.96 19.09 3.39
N GLY A 8 66.02 19.15 2.06
CA GLY A 8 66.73 18.22 1.18
C GLY A 8 65.79 17.55 0.16
N GLU A 9 66.20 17.48 -1.11
CA GLU A 9 65.49 16.69 -2.13
C GLU A 9 65.29 15.26 -1.63
N GLU A 10 64.04 14.79 -1.62
CA GLU A 10 63.66 13.47 -1.14
C GLU A 10 64.17 12.39 -2.11
N ARG A 11 65.44 11.97 -1.96
CA ARG A 11 66.09 10.91 -2.77
C ARG A 11 65.52 9.49 -2.54
N ARG A 12 64.30 9.36 -2.00
CA ARG A 12 63.75 8.12 -1.41
C ARG A 12 62.52 7.62 -2.19
N GLN A 13 62.61 6.42 -2.78
CA GLN A 13 61.45 5.69 -3.32
C GLN A 13 60.77 4.77 -2.26
N TYR A 14 60.68 5.20 -1.00
CA TYR A 14 59.97 4.42 0.02
C TYR A 14 58.47 4.73 0.00
N LEU A 15 57.64 3.70 0.06
CA LEU A 15 56.24 3.81 0.40
C LEU A 15 56.12 3.98 1.92
N ARG A 16 55.84 5.21 2.34
CA ARG A 16 55.57 5.52 3.74
C ARG A 16 54.16 5.07 4.14
N LEU A 17 54.06 4.33 5.23
CA LEU A 17 52.84 3.81 5.82
C LEU A 17 52.49 4.62 7.08
N ASP A 18 51.20 4.79 7.35
CA ASP A 18 50.72 5.52 8.54
C ASP A 18 50.80 4.68 9.83
N SER A 19 51.12 3.40 9.70
CA SER A 19 51.35 2.47 10.81
C SER A 19 52.80 2.00 10.85
N VAL A 20 53.27 1.71 12.06
CA VAL A 20 54.58 1.14 12.32
C VAL A 20 54.42 -0.38 12.53
N PHE A 21 55.37 -1.17 12.01
CA PHE A 21 55.41 -2.62 12.22
C PHE A 21 56.73 -3.03 12.87
N PRO A 22 56.73 -4.06 13.74
CA PRO A 22 57.94 -4.60 14.32
C PRO A 22 58.77 -5.32 13.25
N VAL A 23 60.07 -5.13 13.32
CA VAL A 23 61.06 -5.84 12.52
C VAL A 23 62.14 -6.30 13.48
N GLU A 24 62.33 -7.61 13.59
CA GLU A 24 63.47 -8.14 14.32
C GLU A 24 64.68 -8.18 13.38
N PHE A 25 65.86 -7.82 13.88
CA PHE A 25 67.08 -7.91 13.12
C PHE A 25 68.24 -8.40 13.98
N ARG A 26 69.22 -9.04 13.35
CA ARG A 26 70.51 -9.38 13.97
C ARG A 26 71.66 -9.06 13.02
N LEU A 27 72.81 -8.75 13.59
CA LEU A 27 74.04 -8.53 12.85
C LEU A 27 74.67 -9.88 12.51
N VAL A 28 75.07 -10.06 11.26
CA VAL A 28 75.77 -11.25 10.78
C VAL A 28 77.01 -10.85 9.99
N SER A 29 78.00 -11.73 9.93
CA SER A 29 79.18 -11.58 9.07
C SER A 29 78.80 -11.42 7.59
N LYS A 30 79.75 -10.94 6.78
CA LYS A 30 79.57 -10.74 5.33
C LYS A 30 79.11 -12.02 4.60
N GLU A 31 79.54 -13.18 5.08
CA GLU A 31 79.20 -14.50 4.52
C GLU A 31 77.94 -15.11 5.15
N GLY A 32 77.40 -14.50 6.21
CA GLY A 32 76.18 -14.94 6.90
C GLY A 32 76.35 -16.16 7.81
N ASP A 33 77.58 -16.61 8.00
CA ASP A 33 77.98 -17.81 8.73
C ASP A 33 78.13 -17.60 10.25
N LYS A 34 78.32 -16.35 10.69
CA LYS A 34 78.50 -16.01 12.11
C LYS A 34 77.54 -14.91 12.56
N ASP A 35 76.78 -15.20 13.61
CA ASP A 35 75.93 -14.23 14.29
C ASP A 35 76.81 -13.31 15.17
N LEU A 36 76.77 -12.01 14.89
CA LEU A 36 77.52 -10.96 15.59
C LEU A 36 76.70 -10.28 16.69
N SER A 37 75.38 -10.53 16.73
CA SER A 37 74.49 -10.05 17.79
C SER A 37 73.32 -11.02 18.02
N GLY A 38 72.64 -10.88 19.16
CA GLY A 38 71.30 -11.43 19.35
C GLY A 38 70.26 -10.73 18.45
N TRP A 39 69.02 -11.22 18.47
CA TRP A 39 67.88 -10.55 17.83
C TRP A 39 67.53 -9.26 18.58
N ILE A 40 67.44 -8.16 17.84
CA ILE A 40 67.12 -6.83 18.31
C ILE A 40 65.82 -6.41 17.63
N GLN A 41 64.93 -5.78 18.39
CA GLN A 41 63.68 -5.27 17.85
C GLN A 41 63.87 -3.85 17.30
N GLY A 42 63.44 -3.65 16.07
CA GLY A 42 63.28 -2.36 15.43
C GLY A 42 61.87 -2.21 14.87
N PHE A 43 61.65 -1.06 14.24
CA PHE A 43 60.34 -0.65 13.76
C PHE A 43 60.45 -0.01 12.39
N THR A 44 59.52 -0.30 11.47
CA THR A 44 59.48 0.38 10.18
C THR A 44 58.08 0.87 9.82
N ASN A 45 58.04 2.03 9.18
CA ASN A 45 56.89 2.53 8.44
C ASN A 45 57.29 3.04 7.05
N ASN A 46 58.49 2.70 6.56
CA ASN A 46 58.96 3.09 5.23
C ASN A 46 59.53 1.88 4.52
N ILE A 47 58.85 1.42 3.48
CA ILE A 47 59.19 0.18 2.78
C ILE A 47 59.30 0.47 1.28
N ALA A 48 60.33 -0.05 0.62
CA ALA A 48 60.53 0.03 -0.82
C ALA A 48 60.75 -1.37 -1.41
N LYS A 49 60.66 -1.48 -2.74
CA LYS A 49 60.96 -2.72 -3.46
C LYS A 49 62.40 -3.20 -3.22
N GLY A 50 63.33 -2.26 -3.01
CA GLY A 50 64.75 -2.55 -2.81
C GLY A 50 65.24 -2.48 -1.36
N GLY A 51 64.38 -2.20 -0.37
CA GLY A 51 64.85 -2.04 1.01
C GLY A 51 63.82 -1.46 1.96
N LEU A 52 64.23 -1.13 3.19
CA LEU A 52 63.39 -0.49 4.20
C LEU A 52 64.17 0.49 5.08
N CYS A 53 63.44 1.36 5.77
CA CYS A 53 64.02 2.26 6.77
C CYS A 53 63.67 1.74 8.17
N LEU A 54 64.66 1.35 8.94
CA LEU A 54 64.51 0.81 10.28
C LEU A 54 64.72 1.90 11.33
N SER A 55 63.82 1.98 12.29
CA SER A 55 63.91 2.83 13.47
C SER A 55 64.19 1.94 14.68
N VAL A 56 65.28 2.18 15.39
CA VAL A 56 65.71 1.38 16.55
C VAL A 56 65.90 2.30 17.74
N ASN A 57 65.36 1.91 18.89
CA ASN A 57 65.51 2.65 20.15
C ASN A 57 66.59 1.97 21.01
N ASN A 58 67.34 2.76 21.77
CA ASN A 58 68.31 2.28 22.77
C ASN A 58 69.39 1.34 22.22
N LEU A 59 69.88 1.61 21.01
CA LEU A 59 70.97 0.85 20.41
C LEU A 59 72.31 1.20 21.10
N SER A 60 73.04 0.19 21.59
CA SER A 60 74.30 0.41 22.31
C SER A 60 75.38 1.01 21.38
N PRO A 61 76.29 1.87 21.90
CA PRO A 61 77.37 2.46 21.10
C PRO A 61 78.24 1.42 20.36
N ASP A 62 78.48 0.26 20.99
CA ASP A 62 79.28 -0.83 20.41
C ASP A 62 78.60 -1.45 19.18
N LEU A 63 77.27 -1.65 19.25
CA LEU A 63 76.49 -2.13 18.11
C LEU A 63 76.40 -1.08 17.00
N VAL A 64 76.33 0.21 17.33
CA VAL A 64 76.36 1.30 16.34
C VAL A 64 77.67 1.29 15.54
N ASN A 65 78.80 1.09 16.22
CA ASN A 65 80.11 1.00 15.56
C ASN A 65 80.21 -0.25 14.69
N THR A 66 79.69 -1.38 15.17
CA THR A 66 79.64 -2.65 14.42
C THR A 66 78.77 -2.53 13.16
N ILE A 67 77.63 -1.85 13.23
CA ILE A 67 76.73 -1.63 12.09
C ILE A 67 77.35 -0.77 10.98
N LYS A 68 78.34 0.09 11.32
CA LYS A 68 79.04 0.93 10.33
C LYS A 68 80.12 0.16 9.56
N ASP A 69 80.50 -1.03 10.01
CA ASP A 69 81.49 -1.86 9.32
C ASP A 69 80.91 -2.36 7.97
N PRO A 70 81.58 -2.08 6.83
CA PRO A 70 81.17 -2.57 5.51
C PRO A 70 81.08 -4.11 5.41
N GLY A 71 81.74 -4.83 6.30
CA GLY A 71 81.74 -6.29 6.42
C GLY A 71 80.52 -6.86 7.16
N VAL A 72 79.63 -6.04 7.70
CA VAL A 72 78.45 -6.49 8.46
C VAL A 72 77.19 -6.48 7.59
N ARG A 73 76.31 -7.46 7.81
CA ARG A 73 74.99 -7.58 7.21
C ARG A 73 73.91 -7.72 8.27
N LEU A 74 72.68 -7.38 7.91
CA LEU A 74 71.52 -7.52 8.79
C LEU A 74 70.62 -8.63 8.26
N ALA A 75 70.42 -9.67 9.05
CA ALA A 75 69.34 -10.61 8.84
C ALA A 75 68.07 -10.03 9.49
N LEU A 76 67.00 -9.87 8.71
CA LEU A 76 65.73 -9.27 9.12
C LEU A 76 64.63 -10.33 9.17
N ARG A 77 63.72 -10.20 10.13
CA ARG A 77 62.43 -10.89 10.21
C ARG A 77 61.32 -9.84 10.34
N LEU A 78 60.49 -9.75 9.31
CA LEU A 78 59.35 -8.84 9.27
C LEU A 78 58.08 -9.63 9.59
N GLU A 79 57.49 -9.33 10.73
CA GLU A 79 56.19 -9.86 11.12
C GLU A 79 55.08 -8.93 10.65
N LEU A 80 54.33 -9.36 9.64
CA LEU A 80 53.20 -8.60 9.12
C LEU A 80 51.90 -9.28 9.57
N PRO A 81 50.92 -8.52 10.11
CA PRO A 81 49.72 -9.10 10.75
C PRO A 81 48.88 -10.07 9.89
N ILE A 82 49.02 -10.03 8.57
CA ILE A 82 48.23 -10.85 7.62
C ILE A 82 49.00 -12.12 7.20
N PHE A 83 50.29 -12.21 7.49
CA PHE A 83 51.12 -13.35 7.07
C PHE A 83 51.39 -14.30 8.24
N LYS A 84 51.07 -15.59 8.04
CA LYS A 84 51.32 -16.64 9.04
C LYS A 84 52.80 -16.83 9.37
N ASN A 85 53.68 -16.52 8.41
CA ASN A 85 55.13 -16.69 8.55
C ASN A 85 55.82 -15.33 8.36
N ALA A 86 56.85 -15.07 9.18
CA ALA A 86 57.69 -13.88 9.05
C ALA A 86 58.43 -13.86 7.70
N VAL A 87 58.53 -12.67 7.10
CA VAL A 87 59.34 -12.49 5.89
C VAL A 87 60.80 -12.31 6.30
N THR A 88 61.68 -13.13 5.75
CA THR A 88 63.12 -13.11 6.04
C THR A 88 63.89 -12.45 4.91
N SER A 89 64.84 -11.58 5.25
CA SER A 89 65.74 -10.98 4.24
C SER A 89 67.12 -10.68 4.80
N GLN A 90 68.14 -10.74 3.96
CA GLN A 90 69.46 -10.19 4.28
C GLN A 90 69.62 -8.81 3.64
N SER A 91 70.06 -7.84 4.43
CA SER A 91 70.18 -6.45 4.03
C SER A 91 71.55 -5.87 4.32
N LYS A 92 72.00 -4.97 3.44
CA LYS A 92 73.16 -4.11 3.66
C LYS A 92 72.74 -2.77 4.23
N VAL A 93 73.50 -2.26 5.18
CA VAL A 93 73.32 -0.90 5.72
C VAL A 93 73.85 0.10 4.70
N THR A 94 72.97 1.00 4.26
CA THR A 94 73.32 2.07 3.32
C THR A 94 73.71 3.34 4.05
N TRP A 95 73.04 3.63 5.18
CA TRP A 95 73.35 4.76 6.05
C TRP A 95 72.75 4.52 7.44
N ILE A 96 73.34 5.17 8.45
CA ILE A 96 72.82 5.24 9.81
C ILE A 96 72.89 6.69 10.29
N SER A 97 71.82 7.17 10.91
CA SER A 97 71.74 8.52 11.45
C SER A 97 71.05 8.51 12.82
N ARG A 98 71.52 9.37 13.73
CA ARG A 98 70.87 9.57 15.03
C ARG A 98 69.71 10.54 14.84
N ASP A 99 68.53 10.20 15.34
CA ASP A 99 67.37 11.10 15.27
C ASP A 99 67.64 12.34 16.13
N SER A 100 67.60 13.53 15.53
CA SER A 100 67.90 14.79 16.21
C SER A 100 66.89 15.17 17.29
N LYS A 101 65.73 14.50 17.32
CA LYS A 101 64.62 14.83 18.23
C LYS A 101 64.47 13.88 19.42
N SER A 102 65.19 12.76 19.45
CA SER A 102 65.05 11.77 20.52
C SER A 102 66.40 11.21 20.95
N ILE A 103 66.66 11.28 22.27
CA ILE A 103 67.88 10.75 22.87
C ILE A 103 67.83 9.22 22.71
N ASN A 104 68.84 8.67 22.04
CA ASN A 104 69.06 7.23 21.80
C ASN A 104 68.17 6.54 20.76
N LYS A 105 67.64 7.29 19.79
CA LYS A 105 66.98 6.71 18.62
C LYS A 105 67.87 6.79 17.38
N TYR A 106 67.98 5.66 16.67
CA TYR A 106 68.72 5.55 15.43
C TYR A 106 67.78 5.21 14.27
N ILE A 107 68.04 5.81 13.12
CA ILE A 107 67.38 5.51 11.87
C ILE A 107 68.42 4.90 10.93
N ILE A 108 68.11 3.73 10.39
CA ILE A 108 69.00 2.91 9.58
C ILE A 108 68.35 2.66 8.23
N GLY A 109 68.99 3.11 7.15
CA GLY A 109 68.58 2.82 5.78
C GLY A 109 69.16 1.48 5.33
N LEU A 110 68.29 0.56 4.92
CA LEU A 110 68.66 -0.80 4.51
C LEU A 110 68.30 -1.04 3.05
N THR A 111 69.21 -1.71 2.32
CA THR A 111 68.95 -2.23 0.97
C THR A 111 68.97 -3.76 1.03
N TYR A 112 67.96 -4.42 0.47
CA TYR A 112 67.90 -5.88 0.39
C TYR A 112 69.02 -6.39 -0.53
N GLU A 113 69.87 -7.29 -0.03
CA GLU A 113 70.81 -8.06 -0.85
C GLU A 113 70.17 -9.39 -1.28
N HIS A 114 69.51 -10.07 -0.32
CA HIS A 114 68.75 -11.29 -0.59
C HIS A 114 67.37 -11.22 0.07
N ILE A 115 66.33 -11.28 -0.75
CA ILE A 115 64.95 -11.45 -0.32
C ILE A 115 64.23 -12.29 -1.37
N ASP A 116 63.41 -13.22 -0.91
CA ASP A 116 62.58 -14.01 -1.82
C ASP A 116 61.67 -13.07 -2.64
N PRO A 117 61.67 -13.14 -3.99
CA PRO A 117 60.88 -12.25 -4.84
C PRO A 117 59.37 -12.30 -4.58
N LEU A 118 58.84 -13.47 -4.21
CA LEU A 118 57.43 -13.65 -3.87
C LEU A 118 57.13 -12.98 -2.54
N GLN A 119 58.00 -13.12 -1.53
CA GLN A 119 57.85 -12.46 -0.23
C GLN A 119 57.98 -10.93 -0.35
N ASN A 120 58.91 -10.42 -1.15
CA ASN A 120 59.04 -8.99 -1.41
C ASN A 120 57.80 -8.41 -2.11
N SER A 121 57.28 -9.12 -3.12
CA SER A 121 56.02 -8.76 -3.79
C SER A 121 54.84 -8.70 -2.80
N LYS A 122 54.76 -9.65 -1.86
CA LYS A 122 53.75 -9.67 -0.80
C LYS A 122 53.86 -8.45 0.11
N ILE A 123 55.06 -8.08 0.55
CA ILE A 123 55.30 -6.87 1.35
C ILE A 123 54.82 -5.63 0.58
N MET A 124 55.20 -5.50 -0.69
CA MET A 124 54.83 -4.35 -1.51
C MET A 124 53.33 -4.28 -1.80
N ARG A 125 52.67 -5.42 -2.00
CA ARG A 125 51.21 -5.50 -2.14
C ARG A 125 50.53 -5.04 -0.85
N PHE A 126 50.96 -5.54 0.30
CA PHE A 126 50.44 -5.11 1.60
C PHE A 126 50.60 -3.60 1.81
N ALA A 127 51.79 -3.07 1.54
CA ALA A 127 52.09 -1.66 1.70
C ALA A 127 51.23 -0.77 0.78
N ARG A 128 51.06 -1.16 -0.50
CA ARG A 128 50.18 -0.47 -1.46
C ARG A 128 48.72 -0.54 -1.05
N THR A 129 48.23 -1.72 -0.67
CA THR A 129 46.85 -1.90 -0.19
C THR A 129 46.57 -1.04 1.01
N LYS A 130 47.48 -0.98 1.99
CA LYS A 130 47.29 -0.15 3.19
C LYS A 130 47.25 1.35 2.89
N LYS A 131 48.10 1.82 1.97
CA LYS A 131 48.12 3.23 1.55
C LYS A 131 46.88 3.60 0.73
N LEU A 132 46.37 2.69 -0.10
CA LEU A 132 45.19 2.93 -0.94
C LEU A 132 43.88 2.68 -0.20
N PHE A 133 43.88 1.91 0.90
CA PHE A 133 42.67 1.56 1.63
C PHE A 133 41.91 2.77 2.16
N ALA A 134 42.59 3.67 2.90
CA ALA A 134 41.94 4.86 3.45
C ALA A 134 41.34 5.79 2.37
N PRO A 135 42.06 6.20 1.30
CA PRO A 135 41.46 7.01 0.26
C PRO A 135 40.36 6.28 -0.52
N ALA A 136 40.50 4.97 -0.79
CA ALA A 136 39.45 4.20 -1.46
C ALA A 136 38.18 4.08 -0.60
N ALA A 137 38.33 3.86 0.72
CA ALA A 137 37.21 3.84 1.66
C ALA A 137 36.52 5.20 1.72
N ILE A 138 37.28 6.30 1.82
CA ILE A 138 36.72 7.67 1.79
C ILE A 138 35.99 7.93 0.47
N SER A 139 36.58 7.59 -0.67
CA SER A 139 35.93 7.73 -1.98
C SER A 139 34.65 6.91 -2.06
N THR A 140 34.64 5.68 -1.54
CA THR A 140 33.44 4.83 -1.50
C THR A 140 32.35 5.46 -0.63
N ILE A 141 32.70 5.95 0.55
CA ILE A 141 31.77 6.66 1.44
C ILE A 141 31.20 7.91 0.74
N LEU A 142 32.04 8.71 0.07
CA LEU A 142 31.58 9.89 -0.66
C LEU A 142 30.62 9.54 -1.80
N VAL A 143 30.89 8.47 -2.55
CA VAL A 143 30.00 7.97 -3.61
C VAL A 143 28.67 7.49 -3.03
N LEU A 144 28.69 6.75 -1.91
CA LEU A 144 27.48 6.30 -1.23
C LEU A 144 26.67 7.48 -0.67
N CYS A 145 27.32 8.47 -0.05
CA CYS A 145 26.68 9.68 0.44
C CYS A 145 26.05 10.49 -0.71
N LEU A 146 26.76 10.62 -1.85
CA LEU A 146 26.22 11.28 -3.03
C LEU A 146 25.02 10.52 -3.60
N GLY A 147 25.13 9.19 -3.70
CA GLY A 147 24.01 8.34 -4.12
C GLY A 147 22.79 8.48 -3.21
N PHE A 148 23.00 8.50 -1.89
CA PHE A 148 21.94 8.73 -0.91
C PHE A 148 21.32 10.13 -1.03
N ALA A 149 22.12 11.17 -1.22
CA ALA A 149 21.63 12.53 -1.43
C ALA A 149 20.79 12.65 -2.71
N VAL A 150 21.27 12.09 -3.84
CA VAL A 150 20.52 12.06 -5.10
C VAL A 150 19.21 11.30 -4.95
N ASN A 151 19.25 10.12 -4.33
CA ASN A 151 18.05 9.32 -4.07
C ASN A 151 17.05 10.09 -3.20
N SER A 152 17.52 10.79 -2.15
CA SER A 152 16.68 11.58 -1.26
C SER A 152 15.99 12.73 -1.99
N VAL A 153 16.70 13.43 -2.89
CA VAL A 153 16.13 14.51 -3.72
C VAL A 153 15.10 13.97 -4.70
N ILE A 154 15.36 12.83 -5.34
CA ILE A 154 14.39 12.18 -6.23
C ILE A 154 13.14 11.80 -5.44
N ASN A 155 13.31 11.17 -4.28
CA ASN A 155 12.20 10.72 -3.46
C ASN A 155 11.34 11.89 -2.97
N PHE A 156 11.98 12.99 -2.58
CA PHE A 156 11.29 14.22 -2.20
C PHE A 156 10.43 14.79 -3.34
N HIS A 157 10.96 14.84 -4.57
CA HIS A 157 10.18 15.27 -5.73
C HIS A 157 9.01 14.33 -6.07
N LEU A 158 9.21 13.02 -5.92
CA LEU A 158 8.14 12.03 -6.12
C LEU A 158 7.01 12.22 -5.12
N ILE A 159 7.35 12.35 -3.83
CA ILE A 159 6.38 12.60 -2.75
C ILE A 159 5.59 13.88 -3.05
N GLN A 160 6.28 14.98 -3.38
CA GLN A 160 5.61 16.24 -3.71
C GLN A 160 4.69 16.12 -4.94
N GLY A 161 5.15 15.44 -5.98
CA GLY A 161 4.37 15.24 -7.21
C GLY A 161 3.10 14.42 -6.96
N ASN A 162 3.21 13.33 -6.21
CA ASN A 162 2.08 12.47 -5.88
C ASN A 162 1.11 13.16 -4.91
N THR A 163 1.60 13.85 -3.87
CA THR A 163 0.76 14.68 -2.99
C THR A 163 0.00 15.75 -3.76
N ALA A 164 0.65 16.42 -4.73
CA ALA A 164 -0.02 17.41 -5.58
C ALA A 164 -1.10 16.79 -6.49
N LEU A 165 -0.90 15.56 -6.96
CA LEU A 165 -1.90 14.82 -7.75
C LEU A 165 -3.15 14.52 -6.91
N ILE A 166 -2.96 14.06 -5.67
CA ILE A 166 -4.05 13.76 -4.74
C ILE A 166 -4.81 15.05 -4.40
N THR A 167 -4.11 16.14 -4.06
CA THR A 167 -4.75 17.43 -3.76
C THR A 167 -5.59 17.94 -4.93
N LYS A 168 -5.10 17.80 -6.17
CA LYS A 168 -5.87 18.15 -7.36
C LYS A 168 -7.15 17.31 -7.51
N LEU A 169 -7.10 16.01 -7.22
CA LEU A 169 -8.28 15.15 -7.25
C LEU A 169 -9.31 15.61 -6.22
N VAL A 170 -8.90 15.80 -4.97
CA VAL A 170 -9.81 16.21 -3.90
C VAL A 170 -10.46 17.57 -4.18
N ASN A 171 -9.71 18.54 -4.71
CA ASN A 171 -10.29 19.82 -5.10
C ASN A 171 -11.34 19.67 -6.20
N VAL A 172 -11.10 18.82 -7.21
CA VAL A 172 -12.10 18.55 -8.26
C VAL A 172 -13.33 17.84 -7.70
N LEU A 173 -13.17 16.92 -6.76
CA LEU A 173 -14.29 16.26 -6.09
C LEU A 173 -15.15 17.26 -5.30
N LYS A 174 -14.52 18.23 -4.63
CA LYS A 174 -15.23 19.32 -3.94
C LYS A 174 -15.99 20.23 -4.91
N GLU A 175 -15.32 20.68 -5.97
CA GLU A 175 -15.93 21.51 -7.02
C GLU A 175 -17.12 20.79 -7.67
N SER A 176 -16.95 19.50 -8.00
CA SER A 176 -18.02 18.66 -8.56
C SER A 176 -19.19 18.48 -7.57
N GLY A 177 -18.89 18.25 -6.28
CA GLY A 177 -19.91 18.16 -5.24
C GLY A 177 -20.73 19.44 -5.08
N ALA A 178 -20.06 20.60 -5.07
CA ALA A 178 -20.72 21.90 -5.00
C ALA A 178 -21.58 22.18 -6.25
N ALA A 179 -21.05 21.87 -7.45
CA ALA A 179 -21.79 22.02 -8.70
C ALA A 179 -23.03 21.10 -8.76
N LYS A 180 -22.93 19.87 -8.24
CA LYS A 180 -24.09 18.95 -8.11
C LYS A 180 -25.15 19.51 -7.18
N GLN A 181 -24.77 20.03 -6.02
CA GLN A 181 -25.70 20.66 -5.09
C GLN A 181 -26.38 21.90 -5.70
N GLU A 182 -25.62 22.74 -6.41
CA GLU A 182 -26.18 23.88 -7.13
C GLU A 182 -27.16 23.43 -8.22
N MET A 183 -26.84 22.39 -8.98
CA MET A 183 -27.72 21.83 -10.01
C MET A 183 -29.02 21.29 -9.42
N MET A 184 -28.98 20.62 -8.26
CA MET A 184 -30.18 20.19 -7.54
C MET A 184 -31.05 21.39 -7.12
N GLY A 185 -30.43 22.47 -6.63
CA GLY A 185 -31.13 23.72 -6.31
C GLY A 185 -31.83 24.33 -7.53
N ILE A 186 -31.14 24.37 -8.67
CA ILE A 186 -31.69 24.86 -9.95
C ILE A 186 -32.88 24.03 -10.42
N GLU A 187 -32.81 22.69 -10.33
CA GLU A 187 -33.91 21.84 -10.77
C GLU A 187 -35.14 21.99 -9.86
N ASN A 188 -34.95 22.14 -8.54
CA ASN A 188 -36.03 22.44 -7.62
C ASN A 188 -36.70 23.80 -7.91
N GLU A 189 -35.91 24.84 -8.15
CA GLU A 189 -36.41 26.17 -8.51
C GLU A 189 -37.19 26.14 -9.84
N LYS A 190 -36.66 25.43 -10.84
CA LYS A 190 -37.33 25.21 -12.12
C LYS A 190 -38.68 24.51 -11.94
N GLN A 191 -38.76 23.47 -11.10
CA GLN A 191 -40.00 22.75 -10.83
C GLN A 191 -41.03 23.63 -10.11
N ASP A 192 -40.60 24.46 -9.14
CA ASP A 192 -41.46 25.43 -8.46
C ASP A 192 -42.03 26.48 -9.43
N LEU A 193 -41.17 27.08 -10.27
CA LEU A 193 -41.59 28.04 -11.30
C LEU A 193 -42.56 27.43 -12.29
N GLN A 194 -42.33 26.19 -12.75
CA GLN A 194 -43.24 25.47 -13.63
C GLN A 194 -44.62 25.25 -12.97
N THR A 195 -44.62 24.88 -11.68
CA THR A 195 -45.86 24.69 -10.92
C THR A 195 -46.65 26.00 -10.79
N LYS A 196 -45.96 27.12 -10.50
CA LYS A 196 -46.58 28.45 -10.42
C LYS A 196 -47.16 28.91 -11.76
N ILE A 197 -46.43 28.70 -12.85
CA ILE A 197 -46.91 29.02 -14.21
C ILE A 197 -48.17 28.22 -14.56
N GLN A 198 -48.20 26.92 -14.23
CA GLN A 198 -49.38 26.07 -14.43
C GLN A 198 -50.58 26.54 -13.58
N ALA A 199 -50.34 26.93 -12.33
CA ALA A 199 -51.39 27.47 -11.47
C ALA A 199 -51.99 28.77 -12.02
N LEU A 200 -51.14 29.71 -12.49
CA LEU A 200 -51.60 30.94 -13.15
C LEU A 200 -52.37 30.65 -14.45
N GLN A 201 -51.94 29.66 -15.24
CA GLN A 201 -52.67 29.23 -16.44
C GLN A 201 -54.07 28.74 -16.10
N LEU A 202 -54.21 27.93 -15.06
CA LEU A 202 -55.52 27.44 -14.61
C LEU A 202 -56.41 28.59 -14.11
N GLN A 203 -55.84 29.55 -13.36
CA GLN A 203 -56.59 30.73 -12.90
C GLN A 203 -57.08 31.60 -14.06
N ILE A 204 -56.21 31.88 -15.04
CA ILE A 204 -56.59 32.63 -16.25
C ILE A 204 -57.73 31.90 -16.97
N GLN A 205 -57.63 30.58 -17.15
CA GLN A 205 -58.63 29.78 -17.82
C GLN A 205 -59.99 29.81 -17.09
N ASN A 206 -59.99 29.67 -15.76
CA ASN A 206 -61.22 29.76 -14.96
C ASN A 206 -61.91 31.12 -15.12
N ILE A 207 -61.15 32.21 -15.13
CA ILE A 207 -61.70 33.57 -15.27
C ILE A 207 -62.20 33.82 -16.70
N GLU A 208 -61.52 33.27 -17.71
CA GLU A 208 -62.00 33.30 -19.09
C GLU A 208 -63.33 32.52 -19.26
N ASP A 209 -63.47 31.37 -18.59
CA ASP A 209 -64.70 30.58 -18.62
C ASP A 209 -65.85 31.29 -17.88
N GLU A 210 -65.58 31.94 -16.73
CA GLU A 210 -66.55 32.81 -16.05
C GLU A 210 -66.99 33.99 -16.92
N LYS A 211 -66.07 34.63 -17.64
CA LYS A 211 -66.37 35.69 -18.59
C LYS A 211 -67.31 35.21 -19.70
N ARG A 212 -67.02 34.06 -20.33
CA ARG A 212 -67.90 33.48 -21.38
C ARG A 212 -69.31 33.20 -20.86
N ASN A 213 -69.42 32.74 -19.61
CA ASN A 213 -70.72 32.49 -18.97
C ASN A 213 -71.53 33.78 -18.69
N ILE A 214 -70.86 34.91 -18.47
CA ILE A 214 -71.49 36.24 -18.29
C ILE A 214 -71.94 36.81 -19.64
N GLU A 215 -71.11 36.66 -20.69
CA GLU A 215 -71.42 37.10 -22.06
C GLU A 215 -72.63 36.36 -22.68
N GLY A 216 -72.94 35.16 -22.20
CA GLY A 216 -74.10 34.36 -22.64
C GLY A 216 -75.45 34.68 -21.99
N ARG A 217 -75.55 35.63 -21.03
CA ARG A 217 -76.80 35.96 -20.31
C ARG A 217 -77.60 37.10 -21.01
N GLU A 218 -78.95 37.06 -20.91
CA GLU A 218 -79.87 37.96 -21.62
C GLU A 218 -79.82 39.45 -21.20
N LYS A 219 -80.23 40.30 -22.16
CA LYS A 219 -80.14 41.79 -22.27
C LYS A 219 -80.65 42.68 -21.11
N HIS A 220 -81.04 42.19 -19.94
CA HIS A 220 -81.55 43.03 -18.85
C HIS A 220 -80.58 43.30 -17.67
N GLU A 221 -79.40 42.66 -17.64
CA GLU A 221 -78.33 42.92 -16.64
C GLU A 221 -77.07 43.60 -17.24
N LEU A 222 -77.23 44.33 -18.35
CA LEU A 222 -76.11 44.81 -19.18
C LEU A 222 -75.10 45.69 -18.41
N ALA A 223 -75.53 46.64 -17.57
CA ALA A 223 -74.59 47.55 -16.89
C ALA A 223 -73.68 46.84 -15.86
N LEU A 224 -74.23 45.89 -15.09
CA LEU A 224 -73.51 45.14 -14.06
C LEU A 224 -72.61 44.04 -14.67
N GLY A 225 -73.03 43.44 -15.79
CA GLY A 225 -72.23 42.48 -16.55
C GLY A 225 -71.00 43.13 -17.20
N TRP A 226 -71.16 44.32 -17.79
CA TRP A 226 -70.03 45.06 -18.40
C TRP A 226 -68.96 45.45 -17.37
N GLN A 227 -69.36 45.87 -16.16
CA GLN A 227 -68.42 46.20 -15.09
C GLN A 227 -67.62 44.97 -14.64
N LYS A 228 -68.28 43.82 -14.46
CA LYS A 228 -67.59 42.55 -14.13
C LYS A 228 -66.64 42.09 -15.23
N ILE A 229 -67.02 42.23 -16.50
CA ILE A 229 -66.15 41.91 -17.63
C ILE A 229 -64.90 42.81 -17.64
N GLU A 230 -65.05 44.11 -17.35
CA GLU A 230 -63.92 45.03 -17.26
C GLU A 230 -62.98 44.69 -16.10
N GLU A 231 -63.53 44.33 -14.93
CA GLU A 231 -62.76 43.86 -13.77
C GLU A 231 -62.01 42.54 -14.08
N SER A 232 -62.68 41.57 -14.71
CA SER A 232 -62.06 40.31 -15.16
C SER A 232 -60.94 40.56 -16.17
N ASN A 233 -61.11 41.48 -17.12
CA ASN A 233 -60.05 41.82 -18.08
C ASN A 233 -58.83 42.43 -17.39
N LYS A 234 -59.02 43.36 -16.43
CA LYS A 234 -57.92 43.94 -15.64
C LYS A 234 -57.17 42.87 -14.84
N PHE A 235 -57.91 41.92 -14.26
CA PHE A 235 -57.30 40.83 -13.50
C PHE A 235 -56.55 39.83 -14.40
N ILE A 236 -57.11 39.47 -15.56
CA ILE A 236 -56.40 38.66 -16.57
C ILE A 236 -55.11 39.35 -17.02
N GLU A 237 -55.13 40.66 -17.28
CA GLU A 237 -53.95 41.42 -17.67
C GLU A 237 -52.85 41.40 -16.59
N GLN A 238 -53.25 41.53 -15.32
CA GLN A 238 -52.33 41.39 -14.18
C GLN A 238 -51.73 39.98 -14.10
N LEU A 239 -52.55 38.93 -14.21
CA LEU A 239 -52.08 37.53 -14.18
C LEU A 239 -51.17 37.22 -15.37
N LEU A 240 -51.45 37.76 -16.55
CA LEU A 240 -50.59 37.60 -17.74
C LEU A 240 -49.23 38.27 -17.55
N LYS A 241 -49.19 39.45 -16.93
CA LYS A 241 -47.94 40.14 -16.59
C LYS A 241 -47.11 39.35 -15.58
N GLU A 242 -47.75 38.81 -14.54
CA GLU A 242 -47.11 37.95 -13.55
C GLU A 242 -46.58 36.66 -14.19
N LYS A 243 -47.39 36.00 -15.03
CA LYS A 243 -46.98 34.82 -15.80
C LYS A 243 -45.78 35.12 -16.69
N SER A 244 -45.75 36.25 -17.39
CA SER A 244 -44.61 36.65 -18.24
C SER A 244 -43.33 36.80 -17.41
N SER A 245 -43.43 37.43 -16.22
CA SER A 245 -42.30 37.56 -15.31
C SER A 245 -41.77 36.20 -14.83
N LEU A 246 -42.65 35.26 -14.49
CA LEU A 246 -42.26 33.90 -14.10
C LEU A 246 -41.64 33.12 -15.26
N VAL A 247 -42.11 33.32 -16.49
CA VAL A 247 -41.52 32.71 -17.70
C VAL A 247 -40.10 33.24 -17.94
N GLU A 248 -39.86 34.55 -17.77
CA GLU A 248 -38.52 35.13 -17.86
C GLU A 248 -37.57 34.58 -16.79
N GLN A 249 -38.05 34.45 -15.54
CA GLN A 249 -37.30 33.79 -14.47
C GLN A 249 -36.96 32.34 -14.81
N LEU A 250 -37.92 31.59 -15.36
CA LEU A 250 -37.71 30.20 -15.78
C LEU A 250 -36.63 30.11 -16.88
N ILE A 251 -36.63 31.01 -17.86
CA ILE A 251 -35.60 31.06 -18.90
C ILE A 251 -34.22 31.36 -18.29
N ALA A 252 -34.14 32.30 -17.35
CA ALA A 252 -32.90 32.63 -16.66
C ALA A 252 -32.35 31.43 -15.86
N VAL A 253 -33.22 30.74 -15.11
CA VAL A 253 -32.88 29.53 -14.35
C VAL A 253 -32.44 28.39 -15.29
N GLN A 254 -33.11 28.21 -16.43
CA GLN A 254 -32.70 27.24 -17.46
C GLN A 254 -31.32 27.55 -18.04
N HIS A 255 -31.04 28.81 -18.37
CA HIS A 255 -29.72 29.23 -18.85
C HIS A 255 -28.64 28.97 -17.81
N LYS A 256 -28.91 29.31 -16.54
CA LYS A 256 -28.03 29.00 -15.41
C LYS A 256 -27.77 27.49 -15.29
N GLY A 257 -28.82 26.68 -15.38
CA GLY A 257 -28.74 25.21 -15.37
C GLY A 257 -27.86 24.65 -16.49
N ASN A 258 -27.98 25.19 -17.70
CA ASN A 258 -27.13 24.78 -18.82
C ASN A 258 -25.64 25.10 -18.59
N LEU A 259 -25.33 26.26 -18.00
CA LEU A 259 -23.96 26.63 -17.65
C LEU A 259 -23.36 25.70 -16.59
N VAL A 260 -24.11 25.44 -15.50
CA VAL A 260 -23.68 24.54 -14.42
C VAL A 260 -23.52 23.11 -14.94
N SER A 261 -24.43 22.64 -15.79
CA SER A 261 -24.34 21.33 -16.43
C SER A 261 -23.09 21.20 -17.32
N GLY A 262 -22.77 22.23 -18.12
CA GLY A 262 -21.54 22.26 -18.92
C GLY A 262 -20.27 22.20 -18.08
N GLU A 263 -20.25 22.91 -16.95
CA GLU A 263 -19.14 22.89 -16.00
C GLU A 263 -19.00 21.53 -15.29
N LEU A 264 -20.13 20.92 -14.91
CA LEU A 264 -20.16 19.61 -14.30
C LEU A 264 -19.58 18.53 -15.23
N LEU A 265 -19.94 18.55 -16.52
CA LEU A 265 -19.35 17.67 -17.54
C LEU A 265 -17.83 17.86 -17.67
N ARG A 266 -17.34 19.10 -17.55
CA ARG A 266 -15.91 19.41 -17.58
C ARG A 266 -15.20 18.86 -16.35
N LEU A 267 -15.80 19.04 -15.17
CA LEU A 267 -15.29 18.52 -13.90
C LEU A 267 -15.28 16.99 -13.90
N ASP A 268 -16.31 16.33 -14.39
CA ASP A 268 -16.39 14.86 -14.46
C ASP A 268 -15.30 14.26 -15.38
N LYS A 269 -15.01 14.90 -16.52
CA LYS A 269 -13.88 14.51 -17.38
C LYS A 269 -12.52 14.71 -16.70
N LYS A 270 -12.37 15.74 -15.88
CA LYS A 270 -11.15 15.99 -15.11
C LYS A 270 -11.01 14.99 -13.95
N LYS A 271 -12.09 14.75 -13.24
CA LYS A 271 -12.24 13.75 -12.17
C LYS A 271 -11.82 12.38 -12.66
N THR A 272 -12.44 11.87 -13.72
CA THR A 272 -12.15 10.54 -14.29
C THR A 272 -10.66 10.35 -14.60
N ARG A 273 -10.00 11.37 -15.18
CA ARG A 273 -8.57 11.34 -15.48
C ARG A 273 -7.69 11.32 -14.23
N LEU A 274 -8.04 12.13 -13.23
CA LEU A 274 -7.31 12.20 -11.97
C LEU A 274 -7.51 10.95 -11.11
N GLU A 275 -8.73 10.40 -11.07
CA GLU A 275 -9.03 9.13 -10.40
C GLU A 275 -8.21 8.01 -10.99
N LYS A 276 -8.23 7.85 -12.33
CA LYS A 276 -7.41 6.84 -13.00
C LYS A 276 -5.92 7.01 -12.63
N ALA A 277 -5.41 8.24 -12.67
CA ALA A 277 -4.01 8.50 -12.33
C ALA A 277 -3.67 8.13 -10.88
N ASN A 278 -4.54 8.44 -9.92
CA ASN A 278 -4.34 8.06 -8.51
C ASN A 278 -4.49 6.53 -8.31
N LEU A 279 -5.37 5.86 -9.05
CA LEU A 279 -5.54 4.41 -8.98
C LEU A 279 -4.34 3.67 -9.59
N ASP A 280 -3.75 4.19 -10.67
CA ASP A 280 -2.49 3.70 -11.23
C ASP A 280 -1.34 3.84 -10.20
N LYS A 281 -1.38 4.89 -9.38
CA LYS A 281 -0.46 5.12 -8.25
C LYS A 281 -0.72 4.18 -7.07
N MET A 282 -1.98 3.87 -6.74
CA MET A 282 -2.33 2.81 -5.79
C MET A 282 -1.79 1.45 -6.20
N TYR A 283 -1.94 1.09 -7.47
CA TYR A 283 -1.36 -0.15 -7.96
C TYR A 283 0.18 -0.15 -7.86
N SER A 284 0.81 0.99 -8.12
CA SER A 284 2.25 1.17 -7.96
C SER A 284 2.69 1.07 -6.50
N TRP A 285 1.90 1.59 -5.57
CA TRP A 285 2.08 1.44 -4.12
C TRP A 285 2.11 -0.04 -3.71
N LEU A 286 1.20 -0.88 -4.21
CA LEU A 286 1.22 -2.33 -3.96
C LEU A 286 2.53 -2.98 -4.42
N LYS A 287 3.05 -2.57 -5.59
CA LYS A 287 4.26 -3.15 -6.18
C LYS A 287 5.54 -2.81 -5.41
N VAL A 288 5.65 -1.58 -4.91
CA VAL A 288 6.86 -1.12 -4.19
C VAL A 288 6.94 -1.70 -2.78
N HIS A 289 5.79 -2.06 -2.18
CA HIS A 289 5.72 -2.69 -0.87
C HIS A 289 5.88 -4.23 -0.90
N GLN A 290 5.97 -4.84 -2.08
CA GLN A 290 6.27 -6.27 -2.16
C GLN A 290 7.74 -6.53 -1.84
N ASN A 291 7.99 -7.28 -0.78
CA ASN A 291 9.31 -7.73 -0.39
C ASN A 291 9.89 -8.68 -1.45
N PRO A 292 11.08 -8.39 -2.01
CA PRO A 292 11.65 -9.19 -3.09
C PRO A 292 12.13 -10.58 -2.64
N ARG A 293 12.38 -10.79 -1.34
CA ARG A 293 12.87 -12.04 -0.77
C ARG A 293 11.73 -13.01 -0.45
N THR A 294 10.73 -12.55 0.29
CA THR A 294 9.60 -13.39 0.73
C THR A 294 8.47 -13.40 -0.31
N GLY A 295 8.35 -12.35 -1.13
CA GLY A 295 7.21 -12.16 -2.01
C GLY A 295 5.99 -11.55 -1.33
N LEU A 296 6.01 -11.38 -0.01
CA LEU A 296 4.93 -10.81 0.78
C LEU A 296 4.85 -9.29 0.60
N VAL A 297 3.68 -8.71 0.86
CA VAL A 297 3.41 -7.27 0.82
C VAL A 297 3.04 -6.79 2.22
N LEU A 298 3.54 -5.62 2.61
CA LEU A 298 3.18 -4.99 3.88
C LEU A 298 1.67 -4.72 3.97
N SER A 299 1.04 -5.13 5.07
CA SER A 299 -0.39 -4.87 5.28
C SER A 299 -0.69 -3.43 5.68
N PHE A 300 0.14 -2.84 6.54
CA PHE A 300 -0.07 -1.50 7.09
C PHE A 300 1.19 -0.67 7.06
N GLU A 301 1.15 0.45 6.34
CA GLU A 301 2.26 1.40 6.23
C GLU A 301 1.99 2.60 7.14
N GLY A 302 2.52 2.58 8.37
CA GLY A 302 2.40 3.71 9.32
C GLY A 302 2.12 3.32 10.76
N ASP A 303 1.65 2.08 11.00
CA ASP A 303 1.48 1.54 12.36
C ASP A 303 2.78 0.86 12.82
N SER A 304 3.42 1.38 13.86
CA SER A 304 4.67 0.84 14.38
C SER A 304 4.55 -0.56 14.98
N ASP A 305 3.38 -0.91 15.51
CA ASP A 305 3.19 -2.16 16.27
C ASP A 305 3.07 -3.37 15.34
N ILE A 306 2.61 -3.13 14.11
CA ILE A 306 2.41 -4.13 13.06
C ILE A 306 3.16 -3.77 11.77
N ALA A 307 4.23 -2.96 11.89
CA ALA A 307 4.94 -2.34 10.78
C ALA A 307 5.62 -3.30 9.80
N ASP A 308 5.81 -4.57 10.16
CA ASP A 308 6.38 -5.62 9.29
C ASP A 308 5.41 -6.79 9.12
N TRP A 309 4.12 -6.61 9.40
CA TRP A 309 3.14 -7.69 9.31
C TRP A 309 2.57 -7.77 7.88
N ALA A 310 2.43 -9.00 7.41
CA ALA A 310 1.74 -9.39 6.19
C ALA A 310 0.62 -10.35 6.57
N PHE A 311 -0.60 -9.84 6.71
CA PHE A 311 -1.78 -10.64 7.03
C PHE A 311 -2.17 -11.52 5.84
N THR A 312 -2.47 -12.80 6.10
CA THR A 312 -2.80 -13.80 5.07
C THR A 312 -3.98 -13.36 4.21
N TYR A 313 -4.99 -12.74 4.80
CA TYR A 313 -6.12 -12.15 4.09
C TYR A 313 -5.66 -11.09 3.08
N ASP A 314 -4.88 -10.09 3.54
CA ASP A 314 -4.39 -9.04 2.66
C ASP A 314 -3.46 -9.56 1.56
N GLN A 315 -2.68 -10.62 1.84
CA GLN A 315 -1.86 -11.27 0.83
C GLN A 315 -2.71 -11.92 -0.27
N ALA A 316 -3.84 -12.52 0.10
CA ALA A 316 -4.78 -13.06 -0.86
C ALA A 316 -5.41 -11.94 -1.72
N LEU A 317 -5.78 -10.82 -1.10
CA LEU A 317 -6.31 -9.65 -1.82
C LEU A 317 -5.30 -9.09 -2.83
N VAL A 318 -4.07 -8.82 -2.40
CA VAL A 318 -3.06 -8.24 -3.28
C VAL A 318 -2.62 -9.21 -4.38
N ALA A 319 -2.61 -10.53 -4.11
CA ALA A 319 -2.38 -11.53 -5.16
C ALA A 319 -3.49 -11.50 -6.23
N GLN A 320 -4.75 -11.29 -5.84
CA GLN A 320 -5.84 -11.06 -6.78
C GLN A 320 -5.68 -9.75 -7.55
N ALA A 321 -5.23 -8.67 -6.90
CA ALA A 321 -4.92 -7.42 -7.58
C ALA A 321 -3.83 -7.62 -8.64
N PHE A 322 -2.69 -8.22 -8.28
CA PHE A 322 -1.64 -8.53 -9.26
C PHE A 322 -2.14 -9.40 -10.40
N THR A 323 -3.00 -10.39 -10.11
CA THR A 323 -3.64 -11.24 -11.13
C THR A 323 -4.53 -10.42 -12.07
N ASN A 324 -5.37 -9.54 -11.53
CA ASN A 324 -6.30 -8.72 -12.32
C ASN A 324 -5.58 -7.70 -13.21
N PHE A 325 -4.40 -7.23 -12.78
CA PHE A 325 -3.53 -6.32 -13.55
C PHE A 325 -2.55 -7.04 -14.47
N GLY A 326 -2.53 -8.38 -14.48
CA GLY A 326 -1.65 -9.18 -15.33
C GLY A 326 -0.20 -9.31 -14.83
N ASP A 327 0.12 -8.83 -13.63
CA ASP A 327 1.45 -9.00 -13.00
C ASP A 327 1.56 -10.37 -12.31
N PHE A 328 1.42 -11.43 -13.12
CA PHE A 328 1.34 -12.81 -12.63
C PHE A 328 2.57 -13.26 -11.86
N ASP A 329 3.76 -12.73 -12.16
CA ASP A 329 4.99 -13.04 -11.43
C ASP A 329 4.94 -12.60 -9.96
N ARG A 330 4.28 -11.48 -9.67
CA ARG A 330 4.14 -10.97 -8.29
C ARG A 330 3.14 -11.81 -7.50
N ALA A 331 2.01 -12.17 -8.13
CA ALA A 331 1.06 -13.11 -7.54
C ALA A 331 1.72 -14.48 -7.29
N ARG A 332 2.48 -15.00 -8.26
CA ARG A 332 3.21 -16.28 -8.15
C ARG A 332 4.15 -16.28 -6.94
N LYS A 333 4.87 -15.20 -6.67
CA LYS A 333 5.76 -15.11 -5.49
C LYS A 333 5.01 -15.29 -4.16
N ILE A 334 3.82 -14.69 -4.03
CA ILE A 334 2.97 -14.84 -2.84
C ILE A 334 2.54 -16.31 -2.69
N PHE A 335 2.02 -16.92 -3.76
CA PHE A 335 1.58 -18.31 -3.70
C PHE A 335 2.75 -19.29 -3.47
N THR A 336 3.91 -19.05 -4.06
CA THR A 336 5.13 -19.82 -3.80
C THR A 336 5.55 -19.73 -2.33
N PHE A 337 5.43 -18.55 -1.70
CA PHE A 337 5.66 -18.43 -0.27
C PHE A 337 4.73 -19.34 0.53
N PHE A 338 3.42 -19.29 0.29
CA PHE A 338 2.47 -20.15 1.00
C PHE A 338 2.66 -21.64 0.71
N GLN A 339 3.05 -22.01 -0.51
CA GLN A 339 3.27 -23.39 -0.90
C GLN A 339 4.56 -23.99 -0.30
N MET A 340 5.63 -23.19 -0.21
CA MET A 340 6.99 -23.71 0.05
C MET A 340 7.62 -23.24 1.37
N HIS A 341 7.15 -22.13 1.95
CA HIS A 341 7.87 -21.43 3.01
C HIS A 341 7.01 -21.09 4.23
N ALA A 342 5.73 -20.80 4.03
CA ALA A 342 4.84 -20.44 5.12
C ALA A 342 4.66 -21.61 6.10
N LYS A 343 4.90 -21.34 7.39
CA LYS A 343 4.56 -22.30 8.43
C LYS A 343 3.04 -22.37 8.56
N ARG A 344 2.51 -23.57 8.81
CA ARG A 344 1.09 -23.82 8.99
C ARG A 344 0.89 -24.85 10.08
N ASP A 345 -0.28 -24.84 10.71
CA ASP A 345 -0.67 -25.81 11.72
C ASP A 345 -2.10 -26.32 11.46
N LYS A 346 -2.36 -27.58 11.80
CA LYS A 346 -3.65 -28.26 11.54
C LYS A 346 -4.17 -28.08 10.10
N GLY A 347 -3.25 -28.00 9.13
CA GLY A 347 -3.59 -27.80 7.71
C GLY A 347 -4.04 -26.40 7.31
N LEU A 348 -3.91 -25.40 8.21
CA LEU A 348 -4.24 -23.99 7.96
C LEU A 348 -3.04 -23.08 8.23
N PHE A 349 -2.93 -22.00 7.46
CA PHE A 349 -1.93 -20.96 7.62
C PHE A 349 -2.29 -20.05 8.79
N PHE A 350 -1.23 -19.55 9.45
CA PHE A 350 -1.32 -18.52 10.48
C PHE A 350 -1.87 -17.20 9.92
N ASN A 351 -2.43 -16.36 10.79
CA ASN A 351 -3.11 -15.14 10.38
C ASN A 351 -2.16 -14.08 9.80
N ALA A 352 -0.93 -14.00 10.29
CA ALA A 352 0.07 -13.05 9.80
C ALA A 352 1.50 -13.61 9.84
N TYR A 353 2.34 -13.08 8.96
CA TYR A 353 3.77 -13.37 8.88
C TYR A 353 4.58 -12.06 8.86
N TYR A 354 5.82 -12.10 9.31
CA TYR A 354 6.76 -11.01 9.10
C TYR A 354 7.10 -10.90 7.62
N CYS A 355 6.85 -9.73 7.01
CA CYS A 355 7.06 -9.48 5.59
C CYS A 355 8.55 -9.60 5.23
N SER A 356 9.45 -9.19 6.12
CA SER A 356 10.90 -9.23 5.91
C SER A 356 11.53 -10.63 5.88
N GLU A 357 11.03 -11.56 6.70
CA GLU A 357 11.65 -12.88 6.92
C GLU A 357 10.72 -14.08 6.67
N GLY A 358 9.41 -13.90 6.70
CA GLY A 358 8.40 -14.93 6.45
C GLY A 358 8.08 -15.83 7.65
N ALA A 359 8.56 -15.51 8.85
CA ALA A 359 8.18 -16.23 10.07
C ALA A 359 6.76 -15.82 10.54
N PRO A 360 6.00 -16.70 11.22
CA PRO A 360 4.70 -16.33 11.78
C PRO A 360 4.80 -15.15 12.75
N ALA A 361 3.95 -14.15 12.57
CA ALA A 361 3.82 -12.98 13.43
C ALA A 361 2.59 -13.10 14.35
N GLU A 362 1.52 -13.73 13.86
CA GLU A 362 0.30 -14.00 14.65
C GLU A 362 -0.13 -15.45 14.46
N PHE A 363 -0.16 -16.21 15.56
CA PHE A 363 -0.35 -17.66 15.55
C PHE A 363 -1.83 -18.11 15.52
N VAL A 364 -2.76 -17.19 15.35
CA VAL A 364 -4.19 -17.50 15.25
C VAL A 364 -4.46 -18.22 13.92
N LEU A 365 -5.24 -19.30 13.97
CA LEU A 365 -5.68 -20.05 12.79
C LEU A 365 -7.15 -19.69 12.51
N GLN A 366 -7.39 -18.91 11.46
CA GLN A 366 -8.74 -18.53 11.04
C GLN A 366 -9.11 -19.09 9.67
N SER A 367 -10.35 -19.54 9.54
CA SER A 367 -10.91 -20.09 8.31
C SER A 367 -10.96 -19.05 7.20
N GLY A 368 -11.45 -17.83 7.48
CA GLY A 368 -11.62 -16.75 6.49
C GLY A 368 -10.35 -16.43 5.69
N PRO A 369 -9.24 -16.00 6.32
CA PRO A 369 -7.99 -15.70 5.63
C PRO A 369 -7.47 -16.85 4.76
N ASN A 370 -7.62 -18.09 5.24
CA ASN A 370 -7.23 -19.29 4.49
C ASN A 370 -8.13 -19.52 3.27
N ILE A 371 -9.45 -19.37 3.42
CA ILE A 371 -10.41 -19.46 2.31
C ILE A 371 -10.09 -18.41 1.23
N TRP A 372 -9.78 -17.17 1.64
CA TRP A 372 -9.38 -16.10 0.73
C TRP A 372 -8.12 -16.43 -0.06
N LEU A 373 -7.12 -17.07 0.55
CA LEU A 373 -5.95 -17.57 -0.17
C LEU A 373 -6.34 -18.60 -1.24
N GLY A 374 -7.27 -19.50 -0.93
CA GLY A 374 -7.85 -20.43 -1.90
C GLY A 374 -8.57 -19.72 -3.06
N ILE A 375 -9.40 -18.70 -2.77
CA ILE A 375 -10.09 -17.86 -3.76
C ILE A 375 -9.07 -17.18 -4.68
N ALA A 376 -8.01 -16.61 -4.12
CA ALA A 376 -6.95 -15.96 -4.89
C ALA A 376 -6.25 -16.91 -5.85
N ILE A 377 -5.98 -18.15 -5.41
CA ILE A 377 -5.39 -19.20 -6.26
C ILE A 377 -6.35 -19.57 -7.40
N MET A 378 -7.66 -19.66 -7.15
CA MET A 378 -8.65 -19.96 -8.19
C MET A 378 -8.73 -18.85 -9.24
N GLN A 379 -8.74 -17.59 -8.81
CA GLN A 379 -8.71 -16.44 -9.73
C GLN A 379 -7.43 -16.44 -10.59
N TYR A 380 -6.28 -16.69 -9.96
CA TYR A 380 -5.00 -16.83 -10.66
C TYR A 380 -5.01 -17.96 -11.69
N THR A 381 -5.48 -19.15 -11.27
CA THR A 381 -5.56 -20.34 -12.11
C THR A 381 -6.46 -20.08 -13.32
N LYS A 382 -7.64 -19.47 -13.13
CA LYS A 382 -8.57 -19.15 -14.22
C LYS A 382 -7.97 -18.13 -15.20
N LYS A 383 -7.17 -17.16 -14.74
CA LYS A 383 -6.57 -16.13 -15.59
C LYS A 383 -5.32 -16.59 -16.34
N THR A 384 -4.53 -17.48 -15.74
CA THR A 384 -3.23 -17.91 -16.29
C THR A 384 -3.26 -19.30 -16.93
N ASN A 385 -4.25 -20.12 -16.56
CA ASN A 385 -4.28 -21.57 -16.78
C ASN A 385 -3.11 -22.33 -16.12
N GLU A 386 -2.35 -21.69 -15.20
CA GLU A 386 -1.31 -22.36 -14.42
C GLU A 386 -1.92 -23.17 -13.28
N ILE A 387 -1.70 -24.48 -13.28
CA ILE A 387 -2.30 -25.42 -12.32
C ILE A 387 -1.42 -25.71 -11.08
N ASN A 388 -0.22 -25.14 -11.02
CA ASN A 388 0.80 -25.48 -10.01
C ASN A 388 0.36 -25.21 -8.56
N PHE A 389 -0.59 -24.30 -8.36
CA PHE A 389 -1.13 -23.95 -7.05
C PHE A 389 -2.48 -24.60 -6.72
N ILE A 390 -3.11 -25.32 -7.67
CA ILE A 390 -4.35 -26.05 -7.38
C ILE A 390 -4.18 -27.00 -6.19
N PRO A 391 -3.10 -27.80 -6.06
CA PRO A 391 -2.93 -28.67 -4.90
C PRO A 391 -2.98 -27.92 -3.56
N LEU A 392 -2.41 -26.71 -3.49
CA LEU A 392 -2.45 -25.87 -2.30
C LEU A 392 -3.90 -25.43 -1.98
N ALA A 393 -4.67 -25.03 -2.99
CA ALA A 393 -6.09 -24.71 -2.80
C ALA A 393 -6.91 -25.94 -2.36
N GLU A 394 -6.64 -27.12 -2.93
CA GLU A 394 -7.33 -28.35 -2.53
C GLU A 394 -6.99 -28.78 -1.09
N GLU A 395 -5.76 -28.56 -0.63
CA GLU A 395 -5.36 -28.77 0.77
C GLU A 395 -6.11 -27.83 1.72
N ILE A 396 -6.19 -26.53 1.38
CA ILE A 396 -7.00 -25.57 2.14
C ILE A 396 -8.46 -26.03 2.18
N ALA A 397 -9.03 -26.38 1.02
CA ALA A 397 -10.41 -26.85 0.94
C ALA A 397 -10.66 -28.10 1.79
N ALA A 398 -9.73 -29.05 1.82
CA ALA A 398 -9.82 -30.23 2.65
C ALA A 398 -9.87 -29.89 4.15
N SER A 399 -9.00 -28.98 4.62
CA SER A 399 -9.01 -28.48 6.01
C SER A 399 -10.32 -27.79 6.36
N ILE A 400 -10.83 -26.92 5.47
CA ILE A 400 -12.10 -26.20 5.69
C ILE A 400 -13.29 -27.17 5.68
N MET A 401 -13.29 -28.17 4.80
CA MET A 401 -14.32 -29.22 4.78
C MET A 401 -14.27 -30.09 6.04
N GLU A 402 -13.12 -30.24 6.69
CA GLU A 402 -13.04 -30.93 7.98
C GLU A 402 -13.70 -30.11 9.09
N LEU A 403 -13.49 -28.78 9.13
CA LEU A 403 -14.23 -27.90 10.03
C LEU A 403 -15.74 -27.95 9.76
N GLN A 404 -16.13 -27.99 8.49
CA GLN A 404 -17.54 -28.11 8.10
C GLN A 404 -18.23 -29.34 8.71
N LYS A 405 -17.53 -30.48 8.80
CA LYS A 405 -18.09 -31.73 9.35
C LYS A 405 -18.30 -31.68 10.87
N GLN A 406 -17.67 -30.74 11.57
CA GLN A 406 -17.78 -30.62 13.02
C GLN A 406 -19.11 -29.99 13.45
N ASP A 407 -19.72 -29.15 12.60
CA ASP A 407 -21.07 -28.66 12.83
C ASP A 407 -22.10 -29.64 12.27
N LYS A 408 -23.09 -30.00 13.09
CA LYS A 408 -24.22 -30.84 12.67
C LYS A 408 -25.02 -30.23 11.51
N ASP A 409 -25.03 -28.90 11.42
CA ASP A 409 -25.72 -28.14 10.38
C ASP A 409 -24.80 -27.79 9.21
N ALA A 410 -23.56 -28.29 9.22
CA ALA A 410 -22.53 -28.10 8.20
C ALA A 410 -22.05 -26.65 8.00
N GLY A 411 -22.07 -25.84 9.06
CA GLY A 411 -21.41 -24.54 9.12
C GLY A 411 -19.90 -24.66 9.29
N ILE A 412 -19.17 -23.64 8.85
CA ILE A 412 -17.72 -23.56 9.03
C ILE A 412 -17.41 -22.68 10.22
N ALA A 413 -16.73 -23.26 11.20
CA ALA A 413 -16.27 -22.55 12.39
C ALA A 413 -15.19 -21.50 12.04
N GLY A 414 -15.00 -20.53 12.94
CA GLY A 414 -13.98 -19.49 12.79
C GLY A 414 -12.56 -20.01 12.62
N GLY A 415 -12.29 -21.23 13.08
CA GLY A 415 -11.02 -21.95 12.99
C GLY A 415 -11.08 -23.26 13.80
N PRO A 416 -9.99 -24.06 13.86
CA PRO A 416 -10.00 -25.37 14.52
C PRO A 416 -10.26 -25.35 16.03
N ASP A 417 -9.88 -24.27 16.71
CA ASP A 417 -10.02 -24.10 18.16
C ASP A 417 -11.02 -22.99 18.51
N ILE A 418 -11.96 -22.72 17.60
CA ILE A 418 -12.92 -21.63 17.68
C ILE A 418 -14.33 -22.20 17.54
N ASP A 419 -15.23 -21.81 18.44
CA ASP A 419 -16.60 -22.34 18.52
C ASP A 419 -17.66 -21.45 17.84
N TRP A 420 -17.31 -20.22 17.46
CA TRP A 420 -18.22 -19.32 16.73
C TRP A 420 -18.22 -19.59 15.22
N TYR A 421 -19.32 -19.22 14.58
CA TYR A 421 -19.53 -19.36 13.13
C TYR A 421 -19.95 -18.02 12.54
N SER A 422 -19.14 -17.48 11.61
CA SER A 422 -19.42 -16.20 10.94
C SER A 422 -20.14 -16.42 9.62
N THR A 423 -21.11 -15.55 9.33
CA THR A 423 -21.78 -15.46 8.03
C THR A 423 -20.78 -15.16 6.92
N GLU A 424 -19.84 -14.24 7.15
CA GLU A 424 -18.79 -13.89 6.18
C GLU A 424 -17.95 -15.12 5.79
N HIS A 425 -17.39 -15.84 6.77
CA HIS A 425 -16.57 -17.02 6.48
C HIS A 425 -17.32 -18.08 5.68
N ASN A 426 -18.63 -18.22 5.90
CA ASN A 426 -19.46 -19.16 5.16
C ASN A 426 -19.81 -18.63 3.76
N LEU A 427 -20.00 -17.32 3.57
CA LEU A 427 -20.14 -16.72 2.24
C LEU A 427 -18.84 -16.89 1.41
N ASP A 428 -17.68 -16.69 2.05
CA ASP A 428 -16.37 -16.92 1.43
C ASP A 428 -16.20 -18.38 1.02
N ALA A 429 -16.56 -19.32 1.91
CA ALA A 429 -16.45 -20.75 1.63
C ALA A 429 -17.40 -21.18 0.50
N TYR A 430 -18.62 -20.64 0.46
CA TYR A 430 -19.56 -20.88 -0.63
C TYR A 430 -18.96 -20.43 -1.96
N ALA A 431 -18.37 -19.24 -2.03
CA ALA A 431 -17.67 -18.77 -3.22
C ALA A 431 -16.50 -19.70 -3.58
N PHE A 432 -15.60 -19.97 -2.63
CA PHE A 432 -14.39 -20.77 -2.83
C PHE A 432 -14.70 -22.17 -3.37
N PHE A 433 -15.62 -22.89 -2.72
CA PHE A 433 -15.99 -24.24 -3.16
C PHE A 433 -16.63 -24.25 -4.55
N ASN A 434 -17.44 -23.26 -4.89
CA ASN A 434 -17.98 -23.11 -6.24
C ASN A 434 -16.88 -22.85 -7.28
N MET A 435 -15.91 -21.98 -6.96
CA MET A 435 -14.77 -21.74 -7.86
C MET A 435 -13.94 -23.00 -8.07
N LEU A 436 -13.64 -23.71 -6.98
CA LEU A 436 -12.85 -24.93 -7.03
C LEU A 436 -13.58 -26.02 -7.81
N TYR A 437 -14.91 -26.14 -7.66
CA TYR A 437 -15.73 -27.02 -8.50
C TYR A 437 -15.69 -26.61 -9.97
N LYS A 438 -15.86 -25.31 -10.30
CA LYS A 438 -15.80 -24.81 -11.68
C LYS A 438 -14.45 -25.12 -12.36
N VAL A 439 -13.34 -25.06 -11.61
CA VAL A 439 -11.99 -25.31 -12.14
C VAL A 439 -11.67 -26.81 -12.21
N THR A 440 -12.07 -27.60 -11.22
CA THR A 440 -11.63 -29.00 -11.09
C THR A 440 -12.68 -30.04 -11.50
N SER A 441 -13.95 -29.63 -11.59
CA SER A 441 -15.12 -30.52 -11.75
C SER A 441 -15.27 -31.62 -10.69
N LYS A 442 -14.62 -31.49 -9.53
CA LYS A 442 -14.67 -32.48 -8.44
C LYS A 442 -15.93 -32.31 -7.60
N ALA A 443 -16.81 -33.32 -7.61
CA ALA A 443 -18.11 -33.31 -6.93
C ALA A 443 -18.09 -32.93 -5.43
N PRO A 444 -17.09 -33.33 -4.60
CA PRO A 444 -17.08 -32.99 -3.18
C PRO A 444 -17.12 -31.49 -2.89
N TYR A 445 -16.59 -30.65 -3.77
CA TYR A 445 -16.61 -29.19 -3.61
C TYR A 445 -18.00 -28.62 -3.88
N ARG A 446 -18.72 -29.13 -4.88
CA ARG A 446 -20.11 -28.74 -5.10
C ARG A 446 -20.97 -29.12 -3.90
N GLU A 447 -20.84 -30.34 -3.40
CA GLU A 447 -21.57 -30.79 -2.22
C GLU A 447 -21.24 -29.96 -0.97
N ALA A 448 -19.97 -29.60 -0.77
CA ALA A 448 -19.57 -28.71 0.31
C ALA A 448 -20.21 -27.33 0.18
N SER A 449 -20.20 -26.74 -1.02
CA SER A 449 -20.87 -25.47 -1.31
C SER A 449 -22.38 -25.53 -1.03
N GLU A 450 -23.06 -26.61 -1.44
CA GLU A 450 -24.50 -26.78 -1.20
C GLU A 450 -24.82 -26.89 0.30
N ARG A 451 -23.98 -27.60 1.07
CA ARG A 451 -24.10 -27.66 2.53
C ARG A 451 -23.91 -26.29 3.19
N VAL A 452 -22.90 -25.51 2.77
CA VAL A 452 -22.70 -24.14 3.27
C VAL A 452 -23.90 -23.25 2.94
N LEU A 453 -24.45 -23.35 1.72
CA LEU A 453 -25.61 -22.57 1.33
C LEU A 453 -26.83 -22.88 2.20
N ASN A 454 -27.09 -24.16 2.47
CA ASN A 454 -28.16 -24.57 3.36
C ASN A 454 -27.97 -24.04 4.79
N TRP A 455 -26.73 -24.03 5.28
CA TRP A 455 -26.39 -23.45 6.57
C TRP A 455 -26.68 -21.94 6.62
N LEU A 456 -26.28 -21.19 5.58
CA LEU A 456 -26.56 -19.75 5.46
C LEU A 456 -28.09 -19.50 5.51
N VAL A 457 -28.85 -20.22 4.69
CA VAL A 457 -30.33 -20.11 4.69
C VAL A 457 -30.93 -20.43 6.07
N GLY A 458 -30.42 -21.46 6.75
CA GLY A 458 -30.94 -21.91 8.04
C GLY A 458 -30.56 -21.04 9.24
N HIS A 459 -29.44 -20.32 9.20
CA HIS A 459 -28.90 -19.61 10.38
C HIS A 459 -28.76 -18.09 10.19
N THR A 460 -28.49 -17.63 8.97
CA THR A 460 -28.21 -16.21 8.68
C THR A 460 -29.40 -15.51 8.05
N TYR A 461 -30.26 -16.27 7.37
CA TYR A 461 -31.48 -15.80 6.68
C TYR A 461 -32.75 -16.54 7.16
N ASP A 462 -32.73 -17.03 8.40
CA ASP A 462 -33.77 -17.90 8.99
C ASP A 462 -35.17 -17.27 9.06
N ARG A 463 -35.26 -15.95 8.90
CA ARG A 463 -36.48 -15.20 8.63
C ARG A 463 -36.35 -14.63 7.22
N ARG A 464 -37.41 -14.70 6.41
CA ARG A 464 -37.51 -13.98 5.12
C ARG A 464 -37.42 -12.45 5.26
N ASP A 465 -37.17 -11.96 6.48
CA ASP A 465 -37.05 -10.58 6.89
C ASP A 465 -35.61 -10.30 7.36
N LEU A 466 -35.15 -9.08 7.10
CA LEU A 466 -33.87 -8.55 7.58
C LEU A 466 -33.87 -8.36 9.11
N PRO A 467 -32.71 -8.36 9.79
CA PRO A 467 -31.33 -8.27 9.27
C PRO A 467 -30.67 -9.59 8.87
N VAL A 468 -29.64 -9.51 8.03
CA VAL A 468 -28.64 -10.58 7.88
C VAL A 468 -27.83 -10.62 9.17
N LYS A 469 -27.80 -11.79 9.83
CA LYS A 469 -27.06 -11.98 11.08
C LYS A 469 -25.56 -12.07 10.82
N ARG A 470 -24.73 -11.58 11.73
CA ARG A 470 -23.26 -11.72 11.67
C ARG A 470 -22.81 -13.18 11.77
N GLY A 471 -23.59 -14.03 12.44
CA GLY A 471 -23.26 -15.44 12.57
C GLY A 471 -24.34 -16.27 13.26
N LYS A 472 -24.08 -17.57 13.42
CA LYS A 472 -24.98 -18.50 14.13
C LYS A 472 -25.05 -18.10 15.60
N GLY A 473 -26.24 -17.70 16.05
CA GLY A 473 -26.46 -17.19 17.40
C GLY A 473 -26.01 -15.75 17.62
N ASP A 474 -25.59 -15.03 16.58
CA ASP A 474 -25.10 -13.65 16.68
C ASP A 474 -25.89 -12.72 15.75
N SER A 475 -26.84 -11.98 16.33
CA SER A 475 -27.71 -11.03 15.62
C SER A 475 -27.08 -9.66 15.41
N THR A 476 -25.79 -9.48 15.71
CA THR A 476 -25.09 -8.21 15.46
C THR A 476 -25.13 -7.90 13.96
N ILE A 477 -25.26 -6.61 13.61
CA ILE A 477 -25.22 -6.15 12.22
C ILE A 477 -23.75 -5.90 11.84
N ALA A 478 -23.23 -6.69 10.90
CA ALA A 478 -21.93 -6.51 10.28
C ALA A 478 -22.12 -6.15 8.80
N THR A 479 -21.52 -5.04 8.37
CA THR A 479 -21.82 -4.43 7.07
C THR A 479 -21.35 -5.28 5.88
N ASP A 480 -20.22 -5.97 6.02
CA ASP A 480 -19.66 -6.91 5.03
C ASP A 480 -20.66 -8.00 4.63
N THR A 481 -21.42 -8.56 5.58
CA THR A 481 -22.37 -9.66 5.32
C THR A 481 -23.41 -9.30 4.27
N TYR A 482 -23.77 -8.02 4.14
CA TYR A 482 -24.69 -7.53 3.11
C TYR A 482 -24.03 -7.47 1.74
N ALA A 483 -22.81 -6.89 1.65
CA ALA A 483 -22.03 -6.85 0.42
C ALA A 483 -21.70 -8.26 -0.08
N TRP A 484 -21.26 -9.15 0.83
CA TRP A 484 -20.89 -10.54 0.55
C TRP A 484 -22.06 -11.42 0.20
N SER A 485 -23.26 -11.17 0.75
CA SER A 485 -24.47 -11.84 0.27
C SER A 485 -24.63 -11.62 -1.24
N VAL A 486 -24.49 -10.37 -1.70
CA VAL A 486 -24.62 -10.02 -3.13
C VAL A 486 -23.45 -10.53 -3.95
N ALA A 487 -22.21 -10.39 -3.46
CA ALA A 487 -21.01 -10.74 -4.22
C ALA A 487 -20.72 -12.23 -4.34
N SER A 488 -21.00 -13.03 -3.29
CA SER A 488 -20.75 -14.48 -3.29
C SER A 488 -21.92 -15.30 -3.83
N ILE A 489 -23.16 -15.01 -3.42
CA ILE A 489 -24.35 -15.77 -3.82
C ILE A 489 -24.89 -15.27 -5.16
N GLY A 490 -24.86 -13.94 -5.36
CA GLY A 490 -25.40 -13.29 -6.55
C GLY A 490 -26.90 -12.97 -6.41
N PRO A 491 -27.36 -11.84 -6.98
CA PRO A 491 -28.73 -11.36 -6.80
C PRO A 491 -29.81 -12.30 -7.37
N VAL A 492 -29.50 -13.04 -8.45
CA VAL A 492 -30.41 -14.04 -9.01
C VAL A 492 -30.65 -15.16 -8.00
N LYS A 493 -29.57 -15.74 -7.47
CA LYS A 493 -29.67 -16.88 -6.54
C LYS A 493 -30.26 -16.46 -5.19
N LEU A 494 -29.98 -15.25 -4.72
CA LEU A 494 -30.66 -14.69 -3.54
C LEU A 494 -32.18 -14.64 -3.77
N GLN A 495 -32.63 -14.15 -4.93
CA GLN A 495 -34.05 -14.11 -5.26
C GLN A 495 -34.68 -15.52 -5.31
N ASP A 496 -33.98 -16.50 -5.87
CA ASP A 496 -34.43 -17.91 -5.90
C ASP A 496 -34.58 -18.52 -4.50
N LEU A 497 -33.77 -18.05 -3.55
CA LEU A 497 -33.83 -18.45 -2.13
C LEU A 497 -34.91 -17.67 -1.35
N GLY A 498 -35.64 -16.76 -2.01
CA GLY A 498 -36.65 -15.91 -1.39
C GLY A 498 -36.07 -14.71 -0.64
N MET A 499 -34.80 -14.38 -0.86
CA MET A 499 -34.12 -13.22 -0.29
C MET A 499 -34.11 -12.08 -1.31
N ASP A 500 -34.72 -10.96 -0.95
CA ASP A 500 -34.78 -9.78 -1.83
C ASP A 500 -33.44 -9.02 -1.79
N PRO A 501 -32.66 -9.02 -2.89
CA PRO A 501 -31.37 -8.36 -2.91
C PRO A 501 -31.48 -6.84 -2.78
N ASP A 502 -32.60 -6.21 -3.18
CA ASP A 502 -32.77 -4.77 -2.96
C ASP A 502 -32.91 -4.46 -1.49
N LYS A 503 -33.72 -5.25 -0.77
CA LYS A 503 -33.91 -5.04 0.67
C LYS A 503 -32.60 -5.22 1.43
N ILE A 504 -31.75 -6.17 1.04
CA ILE A 504 -30.40 -6.34 1.61
C ILE A 504 -29.59 -5.05 1.45
N MET A 505 -29.57 -4.47 0.25
CA MET A 505 -28.84 -3.21 -0.01
C MET A 505 -29.45 -2.02 0.75
N GLU A 506 -30.78 -1.87 0.72
CA GLU A 506 -31.51 -0.82 1.43
C GLU A 506 -31.27 -0.87 2.94
N PHE A 507 -31.19 -2.08 3.52
CA PHE A 507 -30.91 -2.25 4.94
C PHE A 507 -29.50 -1.80 5.29
N ALA A 508 -28.49 -2.21 4.50
CA ALA A 508 -27.12 -1.79 4.71
C ALA A 508 -26.99 -0.27 4.60
N GLU A 509 -27.62 0.34 3.58
CA GLU A 509 -27.63 1.80 3.42
C GLU A 509 -28.27 2.52 4.63
N LYS A 510 -29.41 2.00 5.11
CA LYS A 510 -30.14 2.63 6.21
C LYS A 510 -29.40 2.55 7.56
N ASN A 511 -28.69 1.46 7.83
CA ASN A 511 -28.17 1.17 9.17
C ASN A 511 -26.65 1.35 9.29
N CYS A 512 -25.91 1.21 8.18
CA CYS A 512 -24.45 1.18 8.19
C CYS A 512 -23.80 2.41 7.54
N VAL A 513 -24.56 3.23 6.81
CA VAL A 513 -24.03 4.48 6.25
C VAL A 513 -23.79 5.50 7.35
N VAL A 514 -22.62 6.13 7.31
CA VAL A 514 -22.23 7.20 8.22
C VAL A 514 -21.65 8.36 7.41
N GLU A 515 -21.87 9.57 7.91
CA GLU A 515 -21.20 10.78 7.43
C GLU A 515 -20.39 11.35 8.60
N VAL A 516 -19.09 11.58 8.37
CA VAL A 516 -18.13 11.95 9.41
C VAL A 516 -17.20 13.06 8.93
N SER A 517 -16.63 13.80 9.87
CA SER A 517 -15.51 14.70 9.60
C SER A 517 -14.21 13.89 9.63
N TYR A 518 -13.45 13.94 8.54
CA TYR A 518 -12.16 13.28 8.37
C TYR A 518 -11.05 14.31 8.27
N VAL A 519 -10.06 14.22 9.15
CA VAL A 519 -8.85 15.05 9.11
C VAL A 519 -7.80 14.30 8.30
N ARG A 520 -7.43 14.86 7.15
CA ARG A 520 -6.41 14.28 6.26
C ARG A 520 -5.01 14.49 6.84
N PRO A 521 -4.00 13.69 6.44
CA PRO A 521 -2.62 13.87 6.87
C PRO A 521 -2.07 15.29 6.60
N GLU A 522 -2.56 15.98 5.57
CA GLU A 522 -2.17 17.36 5.24
C GLU A 522 -2.83 18.43 6.14
N GLY A 523 -3.67 18.03 7.10
CA GLY A 523 -4.36 18.90 8.06
C GLY A 523 -5.72 19.43 7.58
N GLU A 524 -6.11 19.15 6.34
CA GLU A 524 -7.42 19.52 5.79
C GLU A 524 -8.53 18.65 6.38
N THR A 525 -9.64 19.26 6.81
CA THR A 525 -10.83 18.52 7.27
C THR A 525 -11.89 18.45 6.17
N LEU A 526 -12.36 17.24 5.87
CA LEU A 526 -13.42 16.96 4.89
C LEU A 526 -14.61 16.29 5.55
N LYS A 527 -15.82 16.52 5.03
CA LYS A 527 -16.95 15.61 5.27
C LYS A 527 -16.90 14.46 4.28
N ILE A 528 -16.99 13.25 4.80
CA ILE A 528 -16.95 12.01 4.01
C ILE A 528 -18.13 11.15 4.42
N LYS A 529 -18.82 10.63 3.42
CA LYS A 529 -19.92 9.69 3.58
C LYS A 529 -19.51 8.31 3.08
N GLY A 530 -19.75 7.27 3.86
CA GLY A 530 -19.40 5.91 3.49
C GLY A 530 -20.01 4.91 4.47
N PHE A 531 -19.42 3.73 4.53
CA PHE A 531 -19.93 2.63 5.34
C PHE A 531 -19.03 2.36 6.54
N ASP A 532 -19.67 2.15 7.69
CA ASP A 532 -19.04 1.68 8.92
C ASP A 532 -18.95 0.14 8.92
N PHE A 533 -18.07 -0.41 9.76
CA PHE A 533 -17.91 -1.85 9.97
C PHE A 533 -19.20 -2.50 10.47
N ALA A 534 -19.95 -1.80 11.33
CA ALA A 534 -21.20 -2.28 11.93
C ALA A 534 -22.28 -1.17 11.91
N ALA A 535 -23.49 -1.51 12.35
CA ALA A 535 -24.56 -0.52 12.44
C ALA A 535 -24.22 0.63 13.41
N LYS A 536 -24.43 1.87 12.96
CA LYS A 536 -24.06 3.10 13.69
C LYS A 536 -24.64 3.17 15.10
N THR A 537 -25.87 2.68 15.27
CA THR A 537 -26.64 2.75 16.53
C THR A 537 -26.03 1.93 17.66
N HIS A 538 -25.06 1.05 17.37
CA HIS A 538 -24.54 0.08 18.33
C HIS A 538 -23.12 0.39 18.82
N LEU A 539 -22.52 1.53 18.45
CA LEU A 539 -21.12 1.82 18.75
C LEU A 539 -20.95 3.16 19.48
N ALA A 540 -20.43 3.09 20.71
CA ALA A 540 -20.15 4.25 21.56
C ALA A 540 -19.11 5.22 20.97
N ARG A 541 -18.26 4.72 20.05
CA ARG A 541 -17.23 5.49 19.33
C ARG A 541 -17.77 6.44 18.25
N GLY A 542 -19.08 6.41 17.99
CA GLY A 542 -19.66 7.12 16.86
C GLY A 542 -19.32 6.49 15.51
N GLY A 543 -19.69 7.17 14.43
CA GLY A 543 -19.49 6.67 13.06
C GLY A 543 -18.03 6.71 12.62
N VAL A 544 -17.62 5.70 11.87
CA VAL A 544 -16.31 5.59 11.21
C VAL A 544 -16.55 5.13 9.79
N VAL A 545 -15.98 5.81 8.80
CA VAL A 545 -15.98 5.30 7.43
C VAL A 545 -14.78 4.37 7.27
N SER A 546 -15.03 3.12 6.91
CA SER A 546 -14.03 2.14 6.56
C SER A 546 -13.80 2.14 5.06
N SER A 547 -12.54 2.20 4.63
CA SER A 547 -12.19 2.19 3.20
C SER A 547 -12.57 0.87 2.54
N GLU A 548 -12.32 -0.24 3.23
CA GLU A 548 -12.61 -1.59 2.74
C GLU A 548 -14.12 -1.85 2.64
N TRP A 549 -14.88 -1.63 3.73
CA TRP A 549 -16.32 -1.92 3.73
C TRP A 549 -17.08 -0.99 2.77
N SER A 550 -16.64 0.27 2.63
CA SER A 550 -17.19 1.18 1.63
C SER A 550 -16.94 0.67 0.21
N ALA A 551 -15.73 0.19 -0.07
CA ALA A 551 -15.38 -0.38 -1.37
C ALA A 551 -16.11 -1.69 -1.68
N GLN A 552 -16.31 -2.56 -0.69
CA GLN A 552 -17.14 -3.76 -0.82
C GLN A 552 -18.59 -3.40 -1.17
N MET A 553 -19.17 -2.40 -0.51
CA MET A 553 -20.52 -1.91 -0.83
C MET A 553 -20.61 -1.27 -2.22
N ILE A 554 -19.62 -0.48 -2.63
CA ILE A 554 -19.53 0.06 -4.01
C ILE A 554 -19.59 -1.08 -5.03
N MET A 555 -18.85 -2.16 -4.80
CA MET A 555 -18.85 -3.32 -5.67
C MET A 555 -20.21 -4.03 -5.68
N ALA A 556 -20.85 -4.20 -4.52
CA ALA A 556 -22.20 -4.76 -4.43
C ALA A 556 -23.23 -3.91 -5.21
N PHE A 557 -23.14 -2.58 -5.15
CA PHE A 557 -23.97 -1.71 -5.99
C PHE A 557 -23.71 -1.91 -7.48
N LYS A 558 -22.45 -2.10 -7.91
CA LYS A 558 -22.14 -2.40 -9.32
C LYS A 558 -22.71 -3.74 -9.77
N ILE A 559 -22.62 -4.77 -8.92
CA ILE A 559 -23.24 -6.08 -9.19
C ILE A 559 -24.77 -5.94 -9.34
N MET A 560 -25.40 -5.14 -8.49
CA MET A 560 -26.84 -4.85 -8.59
C MET A 560 -27.18 -4.05 -9.86
N ALA A 561 -26.34 -3.10 -10.26
CA ALA A 561 -26.51 -2.37 -11.52
C ALA A 561 -26.47 -3.33 -12.73
N ASP A 562 -25.44 -4.19 -12.80
CA ASP A 562 -25.29 -5.19 -13.86
C ASP A 562 -26.46 -6.20 -13.89
N TYR A 563 -26.97 -6.56 -12.71
CA TYR A 563 -28.15 -7.43 -12.58
C TYR A 563 -29.42 -6.80 -13.15
N TYR A 564 -29.69 -5.53 -12.88
CA TYR A 564 -30.85 -4.84 -13.43
C TYR A 564 -30.69 -4.48 -14.90
N ASP A 565 -29.47 -4.23 -15.36
CA ASP A 565 -29.17 -4.04 -16.77
C ASP A 565 -29.51 -5.31 -17.58
N LYS A 566 -29.07 -6.48 -17.11
CA LYS A 566 -29.43 -7.79 -17.68
C LYS A 566 -30.94 -8.08 -17.68
N LYS A 567 -31.70 -7.46 -16.77
CA LYS A 567 -33.17 -7.54 -16.71
C LYS A 567 -33.88 -6.48 -17.54
N ASN A 568 -33.15 -5.64 -18.28
CA ASN A 568 -33.68 -4.51 -19.05
C ASN A 568 -34.43 -3.48 -18.18
N LEU A 569 -34.06 -3.34 -16.90
CA LEU A 569 -34.62 -2.36 -15.97
C LEU A 569 -33.69 -1.16 -15.84
N ALA A 570 -33.53 -0.42 -16.95
CA ALA A 570 -32.53 0.64 -17.10
C ALA A 570 -32.56 1.72 -16.00
N ALA A 571 -33.75 2.14 -15.55
CA ALA A 571 -33.87 3.14 -14.48
C ALA A 571 -33.26 2.66 -13.15
N LYS A 572 -33.43 1.37 -12.85
CA LYS A 572 -32.94 0.76 -11.61
C LYS A 572 -31.44 0.45 -11.69
N ALA A 573 -30.99 -0.03 -12.85
CA ALA A 573 -29.56 -0.19 -13.13
C ALA A 573 -28.82 1.14 -12.96
N LEU A 574 -29.36 2.21 -13.55
CA LEU A 574 -28.80 3.55 -13.44
C LEU A 574 -28.78 4.05 -11.98
N ALA A 575 -29.83 3.82 -11.20
CA ALA A 575 -29.88 4.22 -9.80
C ALA A 575 -28.76 3.55 -8.96
N TYR A 576 -28.53 2.25 -9.16
CA TYR A 576 -27.44 1.54 -8.48
C TYR A 576 -26.05 1.97 -8.98
N ALA A 577 -25.88 2.20 -10.28
CA ALA A 577 -24.63 2.73 -10.83
C ALA A 577 -24.29 4.12 -10.26
N GLN A 578 -25.29 5.00 -10.14
CA GLN A 578 -25.11 6.33 -9.54
C GLN A 578 -24.71 6.25 -8.07
N LYS A 579 -25.29 5.32 -7.29
CA LYS A 579 -24.86 5.07 -5.90
C LYS A 579 -23.41 4.61 -5.83
N ALA A 580 -23.02 3.66 -6.69
CA ALA A 580 -21.63 3.19 -6.76
C ALA A 580 -20.67 4.34 -7.06
N ASP A 581 -20.99 5.21 -8.03
CA ASP A 581 -20.17 6.37 -8.40
C ASP A 581 -20.13 7.44 -7.31
N GLU A 582 -21.22 7.68 -6.58
CA GLU A 582 -21.27 8.58 -5.43
C GLU A 582 -20.31 8.10 -4.34
N TYR A 583 -20.47 6.87 -3.86
CA TYR A 583 -19.63 6.34 -2.78
C TYR A 583 -18.16 6.17 -3.21
N LEU A 584 -17.88 5.86 -4.48
CA LEU A 584 -16.51 5.84 -5.01
C LEU A 584 -15.86 7.23 -5.00
N SER A 585 -16.65 8.27 -5.26
CA SER A 585 -16.20 9.67 -5.15
C SER A 585 -15.90 10.04 -3.70
N GLU A 586 -16.73 9.60 -2.76
CA GLU A 586 -16.53 9.83 -1.33
C GLU A 586 -15.29 9.08 -0.81
N LEU A 587 -15.13 7.81 -1.19
CA LEU A 587 -13.95 7.01 -0.86
C LEU A 587 -12.68 7.64 -1.43
N SER A 588 -12.74 8.23 -2.63
CA SER A 588 -11.60 8.92 -3.25
C SER A 588 -11.14 10.16 -2.46
N LYS A 589 -11.95 10.71 -1.56
CA LYS A 589 -11.53 11.78 -0.64
C LYS A 589 -10.62 11.28 0.48
N MET A 590 -10.63 9.97 0.76
CA MET A 590 -9.78 9.33 1.76
C MET A 590 -8.40 8.93 1.21
N ILE A 591 -8.12 9.22 -0.06
CA ILE A 591 -6.81 8.94 -0.66
C ILE A 591 -5.76 9.83 0.01
N ILE A 592 -4.71 9.17 0.49
CA ILE A 592 -3.55 9.77 1.12
C ILE A 592 -2.28 9.49 0.31
N SER A 593 -1.29 10.35 0.50
CA SER A 593 0.06 10.10 0.00
C SER A 593 0.75 9.14 0.95
N SER A 594 1.37 8.09 0.43
CA SER A 594 2.12 7.12 1.23
C SER A 594 3.11 7.81 2.19
N PRO A 595 3.05 7.50 3.50
CA PRO A 595 3.86 8.19 4.50
C PRO A 595 5.33 7.73 4.54
N SER A 596 5.69 6.56 3.99
CA SER A 596 7.06 6.04 4.11
C SER A 596 7.96 6.47 2.95
N PRO A 597 9.30 6.51 3.19
CA PRO A 597 10.27 6.69 2.13
C PRO A 597 10.20 5.61 1.04
N SER A 598 9.83 4.37 1.39
CA SER A 598 9.72 3.26 0.43
C SER A 598 8.53 3.39 -0.50
N GLY A 599 7.42 3.94 -0.02
CA GLY A 599 6.23 4.13 -0.82
C GLY A 599 6.24 5.40 -1.68
N GLN A 600 7.25 6.28 -1.53
CA GLN A 600 7.53 7.40 -2.43
C GLN A 600 6.34 8.37 -2.64
N GLY A 601 5.44 8.44 -1.65
CA GLY A 601 4.20 9.22 -1.72
C GLY A 601 3.18 8.67 -2.72
N GLU A 602 3.37 7.46 -3.24
CA GLU A 602 2.37 6.80 -4.09
C GLU A 602 1.01 6.77 -3.37
N SER A 603 -0.07 6.98 -4.12
CA SER A 603 -1.42 7.06 -3.56
C SER A 603 -1.79 5.77 -2.85
N CYS A 604 -2.35 5.84 -1.65
CA CYS A 604 -2.97 4.70 -0.96
C CYS A 604 -4.20 5.16 -0.19
N LEU A 605 -4.98 4.23 0.35
CA LEU A 605 -6.09 4.56 1.23
C LEU A 605 -5.71 4.36 2.69
N ALA A 606 -6.15 5.30 3.53
CA ALA A 606 -6.21 5.06 4.97
C ALA A 606 -7.11 3.86 5.28
N TYR A 607 -6.86 3.13 6.36
CA TYR A 607 -7.74 2.01 6.75
C TYR A 607 -9.18 2.50 7.03
N ALA A 608 -9.29 3.58 7.80
CA ALA A 608 -10.55 4.17 8.21
C ALA A 608 -10.38 5.66 8.52
N THR A 609 -11.49 6.38 8.74
CA THR A 609 -11.46 7.81 9.12
C THR A 609 -10.98 8.06 10.55
N GLN A 610 -10.87 7.02 11.38
CA GLN A 610 -10.37 7.11 12.75
C GLN A 610 -9.35 5.99 13.03
N GLU A 611 -8.27 6.35 13.72
CA GLU A 611 -7.21 5.42 14.17
C GLU A 611 -7.53 4.81 15.54
N TYR A 612 -7.08 3.59 15.78
CA TYR A 612 -7.21 2.89 17.06
C TYR A 612 -8.62 2.89 17.67
N VAL A 613 -9.63 2.63 16.85
CA VAL A 613 -11.03 2.53 17.28
C VAL A 613 -11.56 1.10 17.14
N ASP A 614 -12.39 0.66 18.08
CA ASP A 614 -13.00 -0.67 18.07
C ASP A 614 -13.86 -0.86 16.81
N THR A 615 -13.59 -1.87 16.00
CA THR A 615 -14.37 -2.15 14.79
C THR A 615 -15.74 -2.75 15.09
N GLY A 616 -16.00 -3.18 16.33
CA GLY A 616 -17.17 -3.97 16.71
C GLY A 616 -17.03 -5.46 16.38
N HIS A 617 -15.88 -5.87 15.82
CA HIS A 617 -15.60 -7.24 15.38
C HIS A 617 -14.51 -7.94 16.21
N GLY A 618 -14.09 -7.31 17.33
CA GLY A 618 -13.11 -7.89 18.25
C GLY A 618 -11.67 -7.42 18.02
N TRP A 619 -11.45 -6.48 17.10
CA TRP A 619 -10.17 -5.81 16.89
C TRP A 619 -10.35 -4.30 16.68
N PHE A 620 -9.24 -3.57 16.74
CA PHE A 620 -9.19 -2.12 16.58
C PHE A 620 -8.64 -1.76 15.19
N THR A 621 -9.03 -0.60 14.66
CA THR A 621 -8.37 -0.04 13.49
C THR A 621 -6.86 0.18 13.78
N PRO A 622 -5.99 0.09 12.77
CA PRO A 622 -4.55 0.36 12.95
C PRO A 622 -4.31 1.74 13.56
N LYS A 623 -3.18 1.87 14.26
CA LYS A 623 -2.68 3.15 14.78
C LYS A 623 -2.03 3.94 13.64
N GLY A 624 -2.05 5.27 13.77
CA GLY A 624 -1.44 6.20 12.83
C GLY A 624 -2.48 6.92 11.96
N SER A 625 -2.50 8.25 12.05
CA SER A 625 -3.39 9.14 11.29
C SER A 625 -3.10 9.20 9.79
N SER A 626 -2.05 8.51 9.33
CA SER A 626 -1.63 8.42 7.93
C SER A 626 -1.34 6.98 7.49
N THR A 627 -1.89 5.98 8.19
CA THR A 627 -1.57 4.57 7.93
C THR A 627 -2.21 4.08 6.63
N GLY A 628 -1.38 3.78 5.63
CA GLY A 628 -1.79 3.15 4.38
C GLY A 628 -2.23 1.71 4.60
N SER A 629 -3.39 1.33 4.06
CA SER A 629 -3.99 0.00 4.21
C SER A 629 -3.92 -0.79 2.91
N LEU A 630 -3.36 -2.01 2.97
CA LEU A 630 -3.30 -2.93 1.85
C LEU A 630 -4.69 -3.37 1.40
N ALA A 631 -5.54 -3.79 2.34
CA ALA A 631 -6.90 -4.22 2.05
C ALA A 631 -7.76 -3.07 1.49
N GLY A 632 -7.75 -1.91 2.14
CA GLY A 632 -8.52 -0.73 1.71
C GLY A 632 -8.11 -0.27 0.31
N THR A 633 -6.81 -0.19 0.04
CA THR A 633 -6.27 0.18 -1.28
C THR A 633 -6.64 -0.85 -2.34
N THR A 634 -6.55 -2.15 -2.02
CA THR A 634 -6.87 -3.23 -2.95
C THR A 634 -8.35 -3.28 -3.30
N TYR A 635 -9.24 -3.13 -2.32
CA TYR A 635 -10.68 -3.09 -2.58
C TYR A 635 -11.11 -1.87 -3.37
N ALA A 636 -10.47 -0.72 -3.21
CA ALA A 636 -10.75 0.43 -4.06
C ALA A 636 -10.40 0.17 -5.52
N LEU A 637 -9.30 -0.56 -5.80
CA LEU A 637 -9.00 -1.02 -7.15
C LEU A 637 -10.10 -1.97 -7.66
N PHE A 638 -10.54 -2.94 -6.84
CA PHE A 638 -11.61 -3.86 -7.22
C PHE A 638 -12.92 -3.13 -7.54
N ALA A 639 -13.32 -2.21 -6.67
CA ALA A 639 -14.50 -1.38 -6.82
C ALA A 639 -14.41 -0.52 -8.09
N TYR A 640 -13.29 0.15 -8.34
CA TYR A 640 -13.10 0.99 -9.53
C TYR A 640 -13.19 0.17 -10.82
N TYR A 641 -12.46 -0.94 -10.91
CA TYR A 641 -12.39 -1.80 -12.10
C TYR A 641 -13.55 -2.80 -12.23
N ASN A 642 -14.58 -2.71 -11.37
CA ASN A 642 -15.72 -3.63 -11.34
C ASN A 642 -15.27 -5.11 -11.31
N TYR A 643 -14.33 -5.43 -10.42
CA TYR A 643 -13.79 -6.77 -10.24
C TYR A 643 -14.39 -7.41 -8.99
N ASN A 644 -15.24 -8.43 -9.17
CA ASN A 644 -15.76 -9.24 -8.07
C ASN A 644 -14.74 -10.33 -7.70
N PRO A 645 -14.10 -10.28 -6.52
CA PRO A 645 -13.14 -11.29 -6.09
C PRO A 645 -13.79 -12.65 -5.78
N LEU A 646 -15.10 -12.66 -5.46
CA LEU A 646 -15.86 -13.84 -5.04
C LEU A 646 -16.54 -14.58 -6.20
N GLU A 647 -16.29 -14.17 -7.45
CA GLU A 647 -16.79 -14.85 -8.65
C GLU A 647 -15.72 -14.96 -9.73
N LEU A 648 -15.59 -16.15 -10.35
CA LEU A 648 -14.78 -16.30 -11.56
C LEU A 648 -15.53 -15.66 -12.75
N LYS A 649 -14.99 -14.58 -13.31
CA LYS A 649 -15.48 -14.07 -14.61
C LYS A 649 -15.28 -15.14 -15.68
N GLU A 650 -16.36 -15.46 -16.40
CA GLU A 650 -16.34 -16.47 -17.47
C GLU A 650 -15.39 -16.13 -18.62
#